data_AF-A0A933VP62-F1
#
_entry.id   AF-A0A933VP62-F1
#
_cell.length_a   1.000
_cell.length_b   1.000
_cell.length_c   1.000
_cell.angle_alpha   90.00
_cell.angle_beta   90.00
_cell.angle_gamma   90.00
#
_symmetry.space_group_name_H-M   'P 1'
#
loop_
_entity.id
_entity.type
_entity.pdbx_description
1 polymer ?
#
loop_
_entity_poly.entity_id
_entity_poly.type
_entity_poly.pdbx_seq_one_letter_code
_entity_poly.pdbx_strand_id
1 'polypeptide(L)'
;MSAGATTAPATVAQLLAAGAAQHPRREALVDARHRLDYGQLDEAVAAAATGLRAMGIGSGDRVAVSMPNSVHTVIAYLACMRAGLTFVGIHPGLAPIEKSRLIGAARADVVLATPAILDSFATSAIDVPGLHVALDLADATLAAIARPANEAWPAPDASAPAAIAFTSGTTGTPKGVVHDQQHMLLPASVILHHRMHGRGERVGVHLPLTTLNMLVLGPVLALLGGGTCVCLEGHDPAFLAAAVADERIEHLSTSPAIVHDLLEHPSADLRAFAGVRLGVGGVACPERLRAAYREATGRSFTTGYGLTEAPTAVTQETERVPHRVGASGTAMAHVRIEIGRPVPRAALVPRSSRRDRAGAAGRAVAHGRRRSPRRGRVPVRAGSSRRRDQPRWVEGLATRGRDGLARAPSDRRLHRARQAGRSPRRHRHRCRRAAGRGRGVEPRPARALRPAAGRVQGAEHDRARRCAPAQPDGQGRAGRGTRPDRPGHLRSRAELLMRFSVWPINQQPLDDVLQVASHAAATGWDGIWMSDHLLPAGPPLDQPLVECWTALTAIAARVDRVRIGSLVLSNTFRHPAVLAKMVATIDELAPGRFVLGLGAGYQLNEHTAFGIELPSPSERLQRLEQACLTIRSLLDDGLITAADGTTSVAPVPAQHVPLLLGLKG
;
A
#
# COMPACT_ATOMS: atom_id res chain seq x y z
N MET A 1 -34.71 17.30 -31.94
CA MET A 1 -33.30 17.61 -31.61
C MET A 1 -32.80 16.51 -30.69
N SER A 2 -32.00 15.56 -31.21
CA SER A 2 -31.42 14.49 -30.39
C SER A 2 -30.36 15.09 -29.45
N ALA A 3 -30.52 14.88 -28.14
CA ALA A 3 -29.45 15.07 -27.19
C ALA A 3 -28.27 14.20 -27.64
N GLY A 4 -27.19 14.85 -28.10
CA GLY A 4 -25.96 14.14 -28.49
C GLY A 4 -25.48 13.33 -27.30
N ALA A 5 -25.23 12.04 -27.51
CA ALA A 5 -24.61 11.19 -26.51
C ALA A 5 -23.23 11.79 -26.16
N THR A 6 -23.12 12.49 -25.03
CA THR A 6 -21.82 12.87 -24.48
C THR A 6 -21.08 11.59 -24.13
N THR A 7 -20.11 11.22 -24.94
CA THR A 7 -19.19 10.11 -24.68
C THR A 7 -18.51 10.34 -23.33
N ALA A 8 -18.51 9.33 -22.46
CA ALA A 8 -17.83 9.41 -21.18
C ALA A 8 -16.34 9.79 -21.37
N PRO A 9 -15.75 10.57 -20.46
CA PRO A 9 -14.35 10.98 -20.59
C PRO A 9 -13.44 9.75 -20.55
N ALA A 10 -12.52 9.69 -21.51
CA ALA A 10 -11.49 8.65 -21.60
C ALA A 10 -10.23 8.99 -20.80
N THR A 11 -10.06 10.26 -20.41
CA THR A 11 -8.89 10.78 -19.67
C THR A 11 -9.33 11.78 -18.59
N VAL A 12 -8.55 11.92 -17.52
CA VAL A 12 -8.77 12.94 -16.48
C VAL A 12 -8.67 14.34 -17.08
N ALA A 13 -7.81 14.53 -18.10
CA ALA A 13 -7.68 15.79 -18.83
C ALA A 13 -9.01 16.29 -19.44
N GLN A 14 -9.88 15.38 -19.88
CA GLN A 14 -11.16 15.71 -20.50
C GLN A 14 -12.24 16.17 -19.51
N LEU A 15 -12.07 15.92 -18.21
CA LEU A 15 -13.04 16.34 -17.18
C LEU A 15 -13.22 17.85 -17.19
N LEU A 16 -12.09 18.57 -17.24
CA LEU A 16 -12.08 20.03 -17.17
C LEU A 16 -12.61 20.66 -18.46
N ALA A 17 -12.20 20.14 -19.63
CA ALA A 17 -12.69 20.64 -20.92
C ALA A 17 -14.21 20.51 -21.05
N ALA A 18 -14.79 19.39 -20.60
CA ALA A 18 -16.24 19.20 -20.62
C ALA A 18 -16.96 20.16 -19.65
N GLY A 19 -16.44 20.32 -18.44
CA GLY A 19 -16.98 21.23 -17.43
C GLY A 19 -16.90 22.71 -17.86
N ALA A 20 -15.74 23.15 -18.38
CA ALA A 20 -15.52 24.50 -18.87
C ALA A 20 -16.41 24.85 -20.07
N ALA A 21 -16.68 23.90 -20.98
CA ALA A 21 -17.58 24.11 -22.10
C ALA A 21 -19.06 24.21 -21.67
N GLN A 22 -19.49 23.42 -20.68
CA GLN A 22 -20.88 23.34 -20.26
C GLN A 22 -21.27 24.38 -19.20
N HIS A 23 -20.36 24.65 -18.26
CA HIS A 23 -20.60 25.43 -17.05
C HIS A 23 -19.40 26.33 -16.68
N PRO A 24 -18.92 27.21 -17.57
CA PRO A 24 -17.66 27.95 -17.37
C PRO A 24 -17.64 28.78 -16.08
N ARG A 25 -18.77 29.40 -15.71
CA ARG A 25 -18.89 30.29 -14.54
C ARG A 25 -19.30 29.60 -13.24
N ARG A 26 -19.34 28.27 -13.22
CA ARG A 26 -19.67 27.53 -11.99
C ARG A 26 -18.40 27.32 -11.17
N GLU A 27 -18.48 27.49 -9.86
CA GLU A 27 -17.35 27.23 -8.95
C GLU A 27 -16.91 25.76 -9.04
N ALA A 28 -15.63 25.53 -9.37
CA ALA A 28 -15.06 24.22 -9.62
C ALA A 28 -14.09 23.78 -8.51
N LEU A 29 -13.29 24.72 -8.01
CA LEU A 29 -12.21 24.42 -7.08
C LEU A 29 -12.00 25.57 -6.09
N VAL A 30 -11.95 25.23 -4.80
CA VAL A 30 -11.87 26.19 -3.70
C VAL A 30 -10.80 25.78 -2.71
N ASP A 31 -10.04 26.74 -2.19
CA ASP A 31 -9.31 26.62 -0.93
C ASP A 31 -9.55 27.87 -0.06
N ALA A 32 -8.83 28.01 1.05
CA ALA A 32 -8.99 29.14 1.97
C ALA A 32 -8.72 30.53 1.33
N ARG A 33 -7.99 30.58 0.21
CA ARG A 33 -7.55 31.83 -0.43
C ARG A 33 -8.13 32.02 -1.83
N HIS A 34 -8.52 30.95 -2.50
CA HIS A 34 -8.92 30.96 -3.91
C HIS A 34 -10.28 30.32 -4.11
N ARG A 35 -11.07 30.90 -5.01
CA ARG A 35 -12.30 30.33 -5.57
C ARG A 35 -12.22 30.42 -7.07
N LEU A 36 -12.06 29.28 -7.74
CA LEU A 36 -11.92 29.20 -9.19
C LEU A 36 -13.18 28.58 -9.77
N ASP A 37 -13.75 29.26 -10.78
CA ASP A 37 -14.74 28.64 -11.65
C ASP A 37 -14.10 27.67 -12.66
N TYR A 38 -14.91 26.92 -13.42
CA TYR A 38 -14.40 25.96 -14.39
C TYR A 38 -13.55 26.62 -15.49
N GLY A 39 -13.88 27.85 -15.91
CA GLY A 39 -13.13 28.60 -16.92
C GLY A 39 -11.75 29.02 -16.41
N GLN A 40 -11.72 29.65 -15.23
CA GLN A 40 -10.49 30.06 -14.54
C GLN A 40 -9.59 28.87 -14.22
N LEU A 41 -10.18 27.74 -13.82
CA LEU A 41 -9.44 26.50 -13.58
C LEU A 41 -8.83 25.95 -14.89
N ASP A 42 -9.56 25.97 -16.01
CA ASP A 42 -9.03 25.55 -17.32
C ASP A 42 -7.84 26.41 -17.75
N GLU A 43 -7.97 27.73 -17.63
CA GLU A 43 -6.91 28.69 -17.91
C GLU A 43 -5.67 28.46 -17.03
N ALA A 44 -5.87 28.28 -15.72
CA ALA A 44 -4.78 28.02 -14.78
C ALA A 44 -4.07 26.69 -15.08
N VAL A 45 -4.80 25.63 -15.43
CA VAL A 45 -4.25 24.34 -15.84
C VAL A 45 -3.50 24.43 -17.17
N ALA A 46 -4.02 25.20 -18.13
CA ALA A 46 -3.36 25.45 -19.41
C ALA A 46 -2.05 26.23 -19.22
N ALA A 47 -2.06 27.26 -18.38
CA ALA A 47 -0.88 28.04 -18.03
C ALA A 47 0.19 27.16 -17.33
N ALA A 48 -0.23 26.33 -16.36
CA ALA A 48 0.66 25.39 -15.69
C ALA A 48 1.32 24.39 -16.65
N ALA A 49 0.53 23.78 -17.54
CA ALA A 49 1.04 22.85 -18.54
C ALA A 49 2.01 23.56 -19.52
N THR A 50 1.72 24.80 -19.89
CA THR A 50 2.58 25.63 -20.74
C THR A 50 3.92 25.95 -20.06
N GLY A 51 3.89 26.31 -18.78
CA GLY A 51 5.10 26.56 -18.00
C GLY A 51 5.99 25.33 -17.88
N LEU A 52 5.42 24.15 -17.63
CA LEU A 52 6.17 22.89 -17.62
C LEU A 52 6.84 22.63 -18.98
N ARG A 53 6.14 22.88 -20.09
CA ARG A 53 6.72 22.73 -21.44
C ARG A 53 7.89 23.68 -21.66
N ALA A 54 7.78 24.92 -21.21
CA ALA A 54 8.83 25.94 -21.36
C ALA A 54 10.11 25.58 -20.60
N MET A 55 10.03 24.71 -19.59
CA MET A 55 11.17 24.15 -18.87
C MET A 55 11.84 22.97 -19.59
N GLY A 56 11.34 22.59 -20.77
CA GLY A 56 11.85 21.45 -21.54
C GLY A 56 11.24 20.11 -21.15
N ILE A 57 10.17 20.10 -20.35
CA ILE A 57 9.46 18.88 -19.94
C ILE A 57 8.55 18.42 -21.08
N GLY A 58 8.61 17.13 -21.38
CA GLY A 58 7.83 16.48 -22.43
C GLY A 58 6.92 15.39 -21.90
N SER A 59 6.00 14.91 -22.73
CA SER A 59 5.07 13.84 -22.35
C SER A 59 5.84 12.58 -21.90
N GLY A 60 5.39 11.98 -20.80
CA GLY A 60 6.05 10.84 -20.14
C GLY A 60 7.07 11.22 -19.06
N ASP A 61 7.44 12.51 -18.94
CA ASP A 61 8.26 12.98 -17.82
C ASP A 61 7.47 12.99 -16.51
N ARG A 62 8.19 12.93 -15.39
CA ARG A 62 7.64 12.75 -14.04
C ARG A 62 7.77 14.03 -13.24
N VAL A 63 6.65 14.52 -12.73
CA VAL A 63 6.57 15.74 -11.92
C VAL A 63 6.28 15.35 -10.48
N ALA A 64 7.28 15.48 -9.62
CA ALA A 64 7.11 15.35 -8.18
C ALA A 64 6.44 16.60 -7.61
N VAL A 65 5.40 16.42 -6.82
CA VAL A 65 4.64 17.52 -6.21
C VAL A 65 4.61 17.33 -4.70
N SER A 66 5.19 18.28 -3.97
CA SER A 66 5.17 18.33 -2.50
C SER A 66 4.65 19.67 -2.02
N MET A 67 3.34 19.74 -1.81
CA MET A 67 2.62 20.96 -1.43
C MET A 67 1.47 20.59 -0.48
N PRO A 68 1.01 21.53 0.37
CA PRO A 68 -0.18 21.34 1.19
C PRO A 68 -1.46 21.21 0.33
N ASN A 69 -2.58 20.92 0.99
CA ASN A 69 -3.87 20.92 0.32
C ASN A 69 -4.24 22.34 -0.11
N SER A 70 -4.25 22.57 -1.42
CA SER A 70 -4.53 23.87 -2.01
C SER A 70 -4.99 23.69 -3.46
N VAL A 71 -5.53 24.76 -4.05
CA VAL A 71 -5.87 24.76 -5.48
C VAL A 71 -4.66 24.46 -6.35
N HIS A 72 -3.46 24.89 -5.95
CA HIS A 72 -2.20 24.70 -6.67
C HIS A 72 -1.82 23.23 -6.80
N THR A 73 -2.04 22.42 -5.76
CA THR A 73 -1.78 20.97 -5.82
C THR A 73 -2.70 20.28 -6.84
N VAL A 74 -3.97 20.68 -6.89
CA VAL A 74 -4.93 20.15 -7.87
C VAL A 74 -4.60 20.62 -9.28
N ILE A 75 -4.23 21.89 -9.47
CA ILE A 75 -3.83 22.43 -10.77
C ILE A 75 -2.58 21.71 -11.29
N ALA A 76 -1.56 21.50 -10.45
CA ALA A 76 -0.36 20.75 -10.83
C ALA A 76 -0.70 19.33 -11.29
N TYR A 77 -1.60 18.64 -10.58
CA TYR A 77 -2.10 17.32 -10.98
C TYR A 77 -2.82 17.36 -12.34
N LEU A 78 -3.79 18.25 -12.52
CA LEU A 78 -4.56 18.37 -13.77
C LEU A 78 -3.69 18.81 -14.95
N ALA A 79 -2.68 19.64 -14.72
CA ALA A 79 -1.68 20.03 -15.72
C ALA A 79 -0.87 18.82 -16.18
N CYS A 80 -0.45 17.96 -15.25
CA CYS A 80 0.20 16.69 -15.60
C CYS A 80 -0.70 15.81 -16.47
N MET A 81 -1.97 15.66 -16.09
CA MET A 81 -2.93 14.87 -16.88
C MET A 81 -3.13 15.43 -18.29
N ARG A 82 -3.24 16.76 -18.43
CA ARG A 82 -3.41 17.47 -19.71
C ARG A 82 -2.19 17.32 -20.61
N ALA A 83 -1.00 17.40 -20.04
CA ALA A 83 0.28 17.33 -20.75
C ALA A 83 0.77 15.89 -21.00
N GLY A 84 0.05 14.87 -20.53
CA GLY A 84 0.50 13.48 -20.61
C GLY A 84 1.78 13.23 -19.81
N LEU A 85 1.92 13.90 -18.66
CA LEU A 85 2.99 13.75 -17.69
C LEU A 85 2.57 12.79 -16.58
N THR A 86 3.54 12.24 -15.86
CA THR A 86 3.31 11.40 -14.70
C THR A 86 3.39 12.22 -13.41
N PHE A 87 2.27 12.36 -12.71
CA PHE A 87 2.21 13.02 -11.40
C PHE A 87 2.77 12.10 -10.29
N VAL A 88 3.62 12.65 -9.42
CA VAL A 88 4.18 11.93 -8.27
C VAL A 88 3.94 12.73 -6.99
N GLY A 89 2.92 12.33 -6.23
CA GLY A 89 2.57 13.03 -4.98
C GLY A 89 3.51 12.66 -3.83
N ILE A 90 4.16 13.66 -3.24
CA ILE A 90 5.11 13.52 -2.12
C ILE A 90 4.57 14.27 -0.91
N HIS A 91 4.20 13.53 0.15
CA HIS A 91 3.56 14.11 1.32
C HIS A 91 4.42 15.23 1.97
N PRO A 92 3.87 16.44 2.16
CA PRO A 92 4.65 17.61 2.59
C PRO A 92 5.19 17.48 4.02
N GLY A 93 4.51 16.71 4.88
CA GLY A 93 4.96 16.42 6.25
C GLY A 93 6.07 15.37 6.38
N LEU A 94 6.54 14.74 5.30
CA LEU A 94 7.66 13.79 5.37
C LEU A 94 8.97 14.51 5.70
N ALA A 95 9.93 13.81 6.30
CA ALA A 95 11.26 14.39 6.51
C ALA A 95 11.93 14.70 5.15
N PRO A 96 12.79 15.72 5.03
CA PRO A 96 13.48 16.07 3.79
C PRO A 96 14.20 14.88 3.13
N ILE A 97 14.83 14.02 3.93
CA ILE A 97 15.51 12.81 3.43
C ILE A 97 14.55 11.78 2.84
N GLU A 98 13.35 11.64 3.41
CA GLU A 98 12.33 10.73 2.89
C GLU A 98 11.76 11.25 1.58
N LYS A 99 11.50 12.56 1.50
CA LYS A 99 11.08 13.22 0.25
C LYS A 99 12.11 13.00 -0.85
N SER A 100 13.40 13.27 -0.60
CA SER A 100 14.48 13.08 -1.59
C SER A 100 14.57 11.62 -2.05
N ARG A 101 14.43 10.65 -1.14
CA ARG A 101 14.39 9.22 -1.50
C ARG A 101 13.24 8.89 -2.44
N LEU A 102 12.04 9.41 -2.18
CA LEU A 102 10.88 9.17 -3.05
C LEU A 102 11.01 9.87 -4.41
N ILE A 103 11.52 11.10 -4.43
CA ILE A 103 11.81 11.85 -5.66
C ILE A 103 12.83 11.09 -6.53
N GLY A 104 13.91 10.62 -5.91
CA GLY A 104 14.94 9.81 -6.58
C GLY A 104 14.42 8.44 -7.04
N ALA A 105 13.60 7.77 -6.23
CA ALA A 105 12.97 6.50 -6.61
C ALA A 105 12.00 6.67 -7.78
N ALA A 106 11.27 7.79 -7.82
CA ALA A 106 10.41 8.16 -8.92
C ALA A 106 11.20 8.49 -10.19
N ARG A 107 12.46 8.94 -10.04
CA ARG A 107 13.23 9.58 -11.11
C ARG A 107 12.47 10.79 -11.65
N ALA A 108 11.99 11.63 -10.74
CA ALA A 108 11.30 12.85 -11.12
C ALA A 108 12.23 13.76 -11.92
N ASP A 109 11.70 14.34 -12.98
CA ASP A 109 12.40 15.28 -13.85
C ASP A 109 12.23 16.72 -13.32
N VAL A 110 11.09 16.98 -12.67
CA VAL A 110 10.79 18.26 -11.97
C VAL A 110 10.23 18.00 -10.58
N VAL A 111 10.57 18.88 -9.64
CA VAL A 111 9.98 18.99 -8.31
C VAL A 111 9.27 20.33 -8.18
N LEU A 112 7.94 20.28 -8.00
CA LEU A 112 7.11 21.43 -7.65
C LEU A 112 6.86 21.39 -6.13
N ALA A 113 7.28 22.44 -5.43
CA ALA A 113 7.10 22.52 -3.98
C ALA A 113 6.98 23.96 -3.51
N THR A 114 6.54 24.15 -2.25
CA THR A 114 6.56 25.48 -1.63
C THR A 114 8.00 25.93 -1.36
N PRO A 115 8.27 27.25 -1.26
CA PRO A 115 9.60 27.76 -0.89
C PRO A 115 10.14 27.10 0.38
N ALA A 116 9.31 26.99 1.43
CA ALA A 116 9.69 26.35 2.69
C ALA A 116 10.13 24.88 2.53
N ILE A 117 9.54 24.12 1.61
CA ILE A 117 9.93 22.73 1.35
C ILE A 117 11.27 22.68 0.60
N LEU A 118 11.48 23.56 -0.38
CA LEU A 118 12.76 23.64 -1.09
C LEU A 118 13.90 24.08 -0.16
N ASP A 119 13.66 25.07 0.69
CA ASP A 119 14.62 25.53 1.70
C ASP A 119 14.97 24.42 2.71
N SER A 120 14.03 23.52 3.01
CA SER A 120 14.28 22.37 3.88
C SER A 120 15.30 21.38 3.30
N PHE A 121 15.37 21.25 1.96
CA PHE A 121 16.40 20.44 1.30
C PHE A 121 17.77 21.09 1.41
N ALA A 122 17.85 22.39 1.12
CA ALA A 122 19.08 23.17 1.22
C ALA A 122 19.66 23.16 2.64
N THR A 123 18.81 23.44 3.64
CA THR A 123 19.18 23.44 5.06
C THR A 123 19.70 22.07 5.53
N SER A 124 19.13 20.99 4.99
CA SER A 124 19.53 19.62 5.33
C SER A 124 20.73 19.12 4.51
N ALA A 125 21.32 19.95 3.64
CA ALA A 125 22.34 19.57 2.66
C ALA A 125 21.97 18.34 1.81
N ILE A 126 20.68 18.23 1.46
CA ILE A 126 20.15 17.12 0.68
C ILE A 126 20.07 17.53 -0.78
N ASP A 127 20.82 16.81 -1.61
CA ASP A 127 20.68 16.91 -3.06
C ASP A 127 19.40 16.20 -3.51
N VAL A 128 18.64 16.87 -4.37
CA VAL A 128 17.38 16.37 -4.93
C VAL A 128 17.54 16.39 -6.45
N PRO A 129 17.45 15.23 -7.13
CA PRO A 129 17.62 15.20 -8.58
C PRO A 129 16.45 15.88 -9.30
N GLY A 130 16.74 16.50 -10.45
CA GLY A 130 15.75 17.16 -11.30
C GLY A 130 15.72 18.69 -11.16
N LEU A 131 14.88 19.35 -11.95
CA LEU A 131 14.64 20.79 -11.87
C LEU A 131 13.73 21.09 -10.67
N HIS A 132 14.04 22.12 -9.88
CA HIS A 132 13.19 22.52 -8.75
C HIS A 132 12.47 23.83 -9.07
N VAL A 133 11.18 23.87 -8.77
CA VAL A 133 10.33 25.05 -8.99
C VAL A 133 9.61 25.36 -7.69
N ALA A 134 9.89 26.55 -7.16
CA ALA A 134 9.17 27.11 -6.02
C ALA A 134 7.83 27.65 -6.50
N LEU A 135 6.74 27.22 -5.90
CA LEU A 135 5.41 27.77 -6.13
C LEU A 135 4.99 28.54 -4.88
N ASP A 136 4.83 29.86 -5.01
CA ASP A 136 4.18 30.63 -3.98
C ASP A 136 2.68 30.32 -4.03
N LEU A 137 2.12 29.96 -2.88
CA LEU A 137 0.71 29.64 -2.74
C LEU A 137 -0.13 30.90 -2.46
N ALA A 138 0.50 32.04 -2.15
CA ALA A 138 -0.16 33.32 -1.89
C ALA A 138 -0.36 34.15 -3.16
N ASP A 139 0.59 34.10 -4.10
CA ASP A 139 0.51 34.75 -5.40
C ASP A 139 0.46 33.70 -6.50
N ALA A 140 -0.52 33.81 -7.40
CA ALA A 140 -0.77 32.87 -8.50
C ALA A 140 0.45 32.69 -9.42
N THR A 141 1.43 31.89 -8.99
CA THR A 141 2.75 31.80 -9.64
C THR A 141 2.69 30.99 -10.92
N LEU A 142 1.57 30.32 -11.22
CA LEU A 142 1.38 29.63 -12.51
C LEU A 142 1.45 30.59 -13.70
N ALA A 143 1.02 31.84 -13.53
CA ALA A 143 1.12 32.87 -14.56
C ALA A 143 2.57 33.37 -14.76
N ALA A 144 3.41 33.34 -13.72
CA ALA A 144 4.81 33.80 -13.80
C ALA A 144 5.71 32.86 -14.60
N ILE A 145 5.29 31.60 -14.79
CA ILE A 145 5.98 30.58 -15.61
C ILE A 145 5.33 30.37 -16.97
N ALA A 146 4.21 31.04 -17.25
CA ALA A 146 3.57 31.07 -18.55
C ALA A 146 4.41 31.89 -19.53
N ARG A 147 5.49 31.31 -20.03
CA ARG A 147 6.05 31.76 -21.31
C ARG A 147 5.07 31.35 -22.40
N PRO A 148 4.86 32.16 -23.45
CA PRO A 148 4.12 31.70 -24.60
C PRO A 148 4.84 30.49 -25.20
N ALA A 149 4.32 29.28 -24.95
CA ALA A 149 4.68 28.13 -25.75
C ALA A 149 3.70 28.12 -26.93
N ASN A 150 4.22 28.36 -28.13
CA ASN A 150 3.41 28.39 -29.35
C ASN A 150 2.90 27.00 -29.78
N GLU A 151 3.15 25.95 -28.99
CA GLU A 151 2.87 24.58 -29.38
C GLU A 151 2.00 23.88 -28.33
N ALA A 152 0.79 23.50 -28.75
CA ALA A 152 -0.14 22.76 -27.93
C ALA A 152 0.45 21.40 -27.51
N TRP A 153 0.06 20.93 -26.32
CA TRP A 153 0.36 19.56 -25.90
C TRP A 153 -0.36 18.57 -26.82
N PRO A 154 0.30 17.47 -27.25
CA PRO A 154 -0.41 16.40 -27.92
C PRO A 154 -1.48 15.83 -26.98
N ALA A 155 -2.54 15.26 -27.56
CA ALA A 155 -3.55 14.57 -26.77
C ALA A 155 -2.89 13.45 -25.93
N PRO A 156 -3.15 13.38 -24.61
CA PRO A 156 -2.51 12.38 -23.76
C PRO A 156 -3.00 10.97 -24.11
N ASP A 157 -2.07 10.01 -24.13
CA ASP A 157 -2.41 8.59 -24.20
C ASP A 157 -3.03 8.15 -22.86
N ALA A 158 -4.30 7.72 -22.90
CA ALA A 158 -5.05 7.30 -21.72
C ALA A 158 -4.42 6.09 -21.00
N SER A 159 -3.61 5.30 -21.70
CA SER A 159 -2.94 4.09 -21.19
C SER A 159 -1.48 4.31 -20.78
N ALA A 160 -0.94 5.52 -21.00
CA ALA A 160 0.40 5.87 -20.54
C ALA A 160 0.42 6.12 -19.02
N PRO A 161 1.59 5.94 -18.36
CA PRO A 161 1.76 6.28 -16.95
C PRO A 161 1.34 7.72 -16.64
N ALA A 162 0.35 7.87 -15.77
CA ALA A 162 -0.24 9.14 -15.40
C ALA A 162 0.05 9.51 -13.95
N ALA A 163 0.17 8.52 -13.05
CA ALA A 163 0.50 8.78 -11.67
C ALA A 163 1.33 7.66 -11.02
N ILE A 164 2.16 8.04 -10.05
CA ILE A 164 2.89 7.10 -9.18
C ILE A 164 2.50 7.35 -7.74
N ALA A 165 2.05 6.30 -7.06
CA ALA A 165 1.82 6.29 -5.62
C ALA A 165 2.84 5.39 -4.93
N PHE A 166 3.51 5.90 -3.90
CA PHE A 166 4.46 5.10 -3.13
C PHE A 166 3.80 4.42 -1.94
N THR A 167 4.11 3.14 -1.75
CA THR A 167 3.74 2.38 -0.55
C THR A 167 4.98 2.07 0.28
N SER A 168 4.78 1.87 1.59
CA SER A 168 5.84 1.42 2.49
C SER A 168 6.28 0.02 2.07
N GLY A 169 7.43 -0.06 1.40
CA GLY A 169 8.02 -1.32 1.01
C GLY A 169 8.54 -2.05 2.24
N THR A 170 8.13 -3.30 2.44
CA THR A 170 8.66 -4.20 3.48
C THR A 170 10.19 -4.38 3.44
N THR A 171 10.82 -4.03 2.30
CA THR A 171 12.26 -4.11 2.03
C THR A 171 13.02 -2.81 2.33
N GLY A 172 12.39 -1.80 2.94
CA GLY A 172 13.00 -0.50 3.25
C GLY A 172 13.17 0.46 2.06
N THR A 173 12.95 -0.02 0.82
CA THR A 173 12.87 0.84 -0.39
C THR A 173 11.41 1.07 -0.77
N PRO A 174 10.96 2.32 -0.99
CA PRO A 174 9.59 2.62 -1.41
C PRO A 174 9.23 1.92 -2.71
N LYS A 175 8.02 1.34 -2.79
CA LYS A 175 7.51 0.70 -4.01
C LYS A 175 6.57 1.67 -4.73
N GLY A 176 6.90 2.02 -5.96
CA GLY A 176 6.05 2.87 -6.80
C GLY A 176 5.01 2.04 -7.54
N VAL A 177 3.74 2.29 -7.25
CA VAL A 177 2.60 1.76 -7.99
C VAL A 177 2.25 2.74 -9.10
N VAL A 178 2.24 2.25 -10.34
CA VAL A 178 2.01 3.08 -11.53
C VAL A 178 0.57 2.92 -12.00
N HIS A 179 -0.11 4.05 -12.20
CA HIS A 179 -1.47 4.15 -12.71
C HIS A 179 -1.52 4.95 -14.00
N ASP A 180 -2.43 4.59 -14.90
CA ASP A 180 -2.80 5.41 -16.06
C ASP A 180 -4.03 6.30 -15.75
N GLN A 181 -4.50 7.09 -16.73
CA GLN A 181 -5.63 7.98 -16.47
C GLN A 181 -6.97 7.24 -16.36
N GLN A 182 -7.12 6.07 -16.98
CA GLN A 182 -8.34 5.27 -16.89
C GLN A 182 -8.51 4.69 -15.48
N HIS A 183 -7.40 4.20 -14.91
CA HIS A 183 -7.28 3.81 -13.51
C HIS A 183 -7.74 4.95 -12.58
N MET A 184 -7.32 6.19 -12.84
CA MET A 184 -7.71 7.35 -12.02
C MET A 184 -9.19 7.74 -12.16
N LEU A 185 -9.81 7.49 -13.31
CA LEU A 185 -11.23 7.83 -13.57
C LEU A 185 -12.22 6.78 -13.06
N LEU A 186 -11.83 5.51 -13.11
CA LEU A 186 -12.73 4.38 -12.93
C LEU A 186 -13.52 4.44 -11.61
N PRO A 187 -12.90 4.71 -10.44
CA PRO A 187 -13.64 4.66 -9.19
C PRO A 187 -14.65 5.79 -9.04
N ALA A 188 -14.26 7.01 -9.39
CA ALA A 188 -15.16 8.17 -9.42
C ALA A 188 -16.34 7.93 -10.37
N SER A 189 -16.07 7.32 -11.53
CA SER A 189 -17.10 6.96 -12.51
C SER A 189 -18.12 5.97 -11.92
N VAL A 190 -17.64 4.96 -11.19
CA VAL A 190 -18.51 3.95 -10.55
C VAL A 190 -19.31 4.57 -9.40
N ILE A 191 -18.68 5.42 -8.58
CA ILE A 191 -19.34 6.15 -7.50
C ILE A 191 -20.53 6.98 -8.03
N LEU A 192 -20.31 7.74 -9.11
CA LEU A 192 -21.36 8.55 -9.74
C LEU A 192 -22.41 7.69 -10.45
N HIS A 193 -21.99 6.64 -11.18
CA HIS A 193 -22.91 5.76 -11.89
C HIS A 193 -23.92 5.08 -10.96
N HIS A 194 -23.45 4.62 -9.79
CA HIS A 194 -24.32 4.00 -8.79
C HIS A 194 -25.07 4.99 -7.91
N ARG A 195 -24.92 6.31 -8.15
CA ARG A 195 -25.53 7.39 -7.36
C ARG A 195 -25.14 7.31 -5.87
N MET A 196 -23.91 6.87 -5.58
CA MET A 196 -23.31 7.01 -4.26
C MET A 196 -22.86 8.46 -4.01
N HIS A 197 -22.78 9.23 -5.09
CA HIS A 197 -22.55 10.67 -5.11
C HIS A 197 -23.56 11.36 -6.04
N GLY A 198 -24.11 12.50 -5.63
CA GLY A 198 -25.00 13.32 -6.44
C GLY A 198 -24.22 14.18 -7.42
N ARG A 199 -24.88 14.61 -8.50
CA ARG A 199 -24.23 15.49 -9.48
C ARG A 199 -24.24 16.92 -8.97
N GLY A 200 -23.14 17.62 -9.18
CA GLY A 200 -23.02 19.02 -8.81
C GLY A 200 -22.75 19.31 -7.33
N GLU A 201 -22.51 18.28 -6.52
CA GLU A 201 -22.30 18.42 -5.08
C GLU A 201 -20.91 18.97 -4.74
N ARG A 202 -20.75 19.45 -3.50
CA ARG A 202 -19.48 19.93 -2.95
C ARG A 202 -18.72 18.83 -2.22
N VAL A 203 -17.50 18.56 -2.66
CA VAL A 203 -16.63 17.48 -2.13
C VAL A 203 -15.49 18.09 -1.34
N GLY A 204 -15.46 17.83 -0.04
CA GLY A 204 -14.40 18.28 0.85
C GLY A 204 -13.22 17.31 0.90
N VAL A 205 -12.00 17.84 0.89
CA VAL A 205 -10.77 17.05 0.97
C VAL A 205 -9.83 17.64 2.01
N HIS A 206 -9.76 17.02 3.20
CA HIS A 206 -8.81 17.41 4.25
C HIS A 206 -7.58 16.52 4.31
N LEU A 207 -7.68 15.28 3.83
CA LEU A 207 -6.54 14.38 3.77
C LEU A 207 -5.58 14.82 2.66
N PRO A 208 -4.27 14.51 2.76
CA PRO A 208 -3.27 15.05 1.84
C PRO A 208 -3.56 14.72 0.37
N LEU A 209 -3.72 15.74 -0.47
CA LEU A 209 -3.92 15.66 -1.93
C LEU A 209 -2.70 15.12 -2.68
N THR A 210 -1.54 15.04 -2.02
CA THR A 210 -0.39 14.28 -2.51
C THR A 210 -0.59 12.76 -2.40
N THR A 211 -1.66 12.31 -1.74
CA THR A 211 -2.08 10.90 -1.72
C THR A 211 -3.00 10.63 -2.90
N LEU A 212 -2.63 9.70 -3.78
CA LEU A 212 -3.33 9.48 -5.05
C LEU A 212 -4.84 9.20 -4.88
N ASN A 213 -5.22 8.45 -3.85
CA ASN A 213 -6.62 8.16 -3.55
C ASN A 213 -7.44 9.43 -3.25
N MET A 214 -6.83 10.47 -2.67
CA MET A 214 -7.53 11.73 -2.36
C MET A 214 -7.72 12.59 -3.60
N LEU A 215 -6.84 12.48 -4.60
CA LEU A 215 -7.06 13.09 -5.92
C LEU A 215 -8.28 12.47 -6.62
N VAL A 216 -8.45 11.15 -6.48
CA VAL A 216 -9.60 10.44 -7.06
C VAL A 216 -10.91 10.75 -6.31
N LEU A 217 -10.92 10.58 -4.97
CA LEU A 217 -12.11 10.75 -4.13
C LEU A 217 -12.51 12.22 -3.91
N GLY A 218 -11.63 13.16 -4.26
CA GLY A 218 -11.86 14.60 -4.16
C GLY A 218 -12.01 15.25 -5.54
N PRO A 219 -10.94 15.85 -6.10
CA PRO A 219 -11.00 16.58 -7.36
C PRO A 219 -11.62 15.81 -8.53
N VAL A 220 -11.19 14.57 -8.78
CA VAL A 220 -11.71 13.79 -9.92
C VAL A 220 -13.20 13.50 -9.74
N LEU A 221 -13.63 13.09 -8.54
CA LEU A 221 -15.04 12.85 -8.23
C LEU A 221 -15.90 14.10 -8.40
N ALA A 222 -15.45 15.24 -7.84
CA ALA A 222 -16.15 16.51 -7.93
C ALA A 222 -16.29 16.97 -9.39
N LEU A 223 -15.19 17.00 -10.14
CA LEU A 223 -15.16 17.50 -11.52
C LEU A 223 -15.94 16.59 -12.47
N LEU A 224 -15.83 15.26 -12.33
CA LEU A 224 -16.62 14.30 -13.11
C LEU A 224 -18.13 14.41 -12.81
N GLY A 225 -18.48 14.76 -11.57
CA GLY A 225 -19.83 15.04 -11.14
C GLY A 225 -20.35 16.41 -11.56
N GLY A 226 -19.51 17.29 -12.13
CA GLY A 226 -19.82 18.69 -12.42
C GLY A 226 -20.01 19.55 -11.16
N GLY A 227 -19.46 19.12 -10.02
CA GLY A 227 -19.55 19.77 -8.71
C GLY A 227 -18.36 20.68 -8.39
N THR A 228 -18.10 20.87 -7.11
CA THR A 228 -17.02 21.72 -6.60
C THR A 228 -16.12 20.91 -5.67
N CYS A 229 -14.79 20.97 -5.87
CA CYS A 229 -13.82 20.42 -4.93
C CYS A 229 -13.39 21.51 -3.94
N VAL A 230 -13.47 21.22 -2.65
CA VAL A 230 -13.05 22.12 -1.56
C VAL A 230 -11.83 21.53 -0.87
N CYS A 231 -10.67 22.16 -1.07
CA CYS A 231 -9.40 21.78 -0.48
C CYS A 231 -9.27 22.36 0.93
N LEU A 232 -9.13 21.48 1.92
CA LEU A 232 -8.99 21.84 3.33
C LEU A 232 -7.56 21.50 3.80
N GLU A 233 -6.86 22.49 4.35
CA GLU A 233 -5.48 22.31 4.83
C GLU A 233 -5.41 21.75 6.26
N GLY A 234 -6.44 22.03 7.09
CA GLY A 234 -6.52 21.56 8.46
C GLY A 234 -7.21 20.20 8.60
N HIS A 235 -6.70 19.38 9.53
CA HIS A 235 -7.31 18.13 9.98
C HIS A 235 -7.80 18.20 11.44
N ASP A 236 -7.70 19.37 12.07
CA ASP A 236 -8.26 19.62 13.39
C ASP A 236 -9.79 19.41 13.37
N PRO A 237 -10.38 18.67 14.33
CA PRO A 237 -11.80 18.37 14.31
C PRO A 237 -12.73 19.59 14.38
N ALA A 238 -12.37 20.63 15.14
CA ALA A 238 -13.19 21.84 15.24
C ALA A 238 -13.13 22.65 13.95
N PHE A 239 -11.94 22.81 13.38
CA PHE A 239 -11.76 23.37 12.05
C PHE A 239 -12.57 22.61 10.99
N LEU A 240 -12.53 21.28 11.01
CA LEU A 240 -13.21 20.45 10.02
C LEU A 240 -14.74 20.60 10.11
N ALA A 241 -15.29 20.63 11.33
CA ALA A 241 -16.72 20.87 11.55
C ALA A 241 -17.17 22.24 11.05
N ALA A 242 -16.39 23.30 11.35
CA ALA A 242 -16.65 24.64 10.85
C ALA A 242 -16.59 24.71 9.32
N ALA A 243 -15.52 24.16 8.73
CA ALA A 243 -15.34 24.13 7.27
C ALA A 243 -16.46 23.36 6.55
N VAL A 244 -16.96 22.27 7.13
CA VAL A 244 -18.10 21.53 6.58
C VAL A 244 -19.35 22.41 6.48
N ALA A 245 -19.63 23.20 7.52
CA ALA A 245 -20.76 24.12 7.53
C ALA A 245 -20.54 25.30 6.57
N ASP A 246 -19.40 25.99 6.71
CA ASP A 246 -19.08 27.23 5.99
C ASP A 246 -19.00 27.00 4.48
N GLU A 247 -18.33 25.93 4.07
CA GLU A 247 -18.19 25.55 2.66
C GLU A 247 -19.33 24.64 2.17
N ARG A 248 -20.35 24.37 2.99
CA ARG A 248 -21.51 23.53 2.62
C ARG A 248 -21.09 22.21 1.99
N ILE A 249 -20.12 21.53 2.61
CA ILE A 249 -19.58 20.27 2.12
C ILE A 249 -20.68 19.20 2.22
N GLU A 250 -20.87 18.42 1.15
CA GLU A 250 -21.90 17.38 1.09
C GLU A 250 -21.30 15.97 1.10
N HIS A 251 -20.06 15.82 0.63
CA HIS A 251 -19.34 14.57 0.65
C HIS A 251 -17.93 14.76 1.22
N LEU A 252 -17.52 13.83 2.09
CA LEU A 252 -16.17 13.83 2.66
C LEU A 252 -15.67 12.39 2.83
N SER A 253 -14.39 12.15 2.53
CA SER A 253 -13.70 10.88 2.82
C SER A 253 -12.68 11.07 3.92
N THR A 254 -12.66 10.18 4.92
CA THR A 254 -11.80 10.28 6.11
C THR A 254 -11.38 8.92 6.66
N SER A 255 -10.61 8.93 7.76
CA SER A 255 -10.19 7.72 8.47
C SER A 255 -10.98 7.53 9.78
N PRO A 256 -11.03 6.30 10.33
CA PRO A 256 -11.62 6.05 11.64
C PRO A 256 -11.01 6.90 12.77
N ALA A 257 -9.72 7.23 12.69
CA ALA A 257 -9.06 8.07 13.70
C ALA A 257 -9.68 9.47 13.75
N ILE A 258 -9.88 10.10 12.58
CA ILE A 258 -10.49 11.44 12.52
C ILE A 258 -11.95 11.41 12.96
N VAL A 259 -12.68 10.32 12.68
CA VAL A 259 -14.06 10.17 13.19
C VAL A 259 -14.07 10.06 14.72
N HIS A 260 -13.10 9.37 15.30
CA HIS A 260 -12.93 9.32 16.76
C HIS A 260 -12.62 10.71 17.31
N ASP A 261 -11.66 11.42 16.72
CA ASP A 261 -11.30 12.76 17.16
C ASP A 261 -12.48 13.73 17.04
N LEU A 262 -13.27 13.66 15.96
CA LEU A 262 -14.52 14.42 15.79
C LEU A 262 -15.56 14.15 16.89
N LEU A 263 -15.62 12.92 17.41
CA LEU A 263 -16.57 12.54 18.47
C LEU A 263 -16.11 12.99 19.85
N GLU A 264 -14.81 13.00 20.11
CA GLU A 264 -14.24 13.33 21.41
C GLU A 264 -13.90 14.83 21.55
N HIS A 265 -13.76 15.56 20.44
CA HIS A 265 -13.31 16.94 20.48
C HIS A 265 -14.41 17.90 20.97
N PRO A 266 -14.21 18.64 22.08
CA PRO A 266 -15.27 19.38 22.76
C PRO A 266 -15.86 20.55 21.96
N SER A 267 -15.09 21.07 20.99
CA SER A 267 -15.51 22.20 20.15
C SER A 267 -15.93 21.78 18.73
N ALA A 268 -15.96 20.49 18.41
CA ALA A 268 -16.41 20.03 17.11
C ALA A 268 -17.94 19.94 17.08
N ASP A 269 -18.60 20.79 16.28
CA ASP A 269 -20.05 20.71 16.09
C ASP A 269 -20.43 19.62 15.08
N LEU A 270 -20.70 18.42 15.59
CA LEU A 270 -21.11 17.28 14.79
C LEU A 270 -22.45 17.47 14.05
N ARG A 271 -23.26 18.47 14.41
CA ARG A 271 -24.51 18.77 13.68
C ARG A 271 -24.22 19.18 12.24
N ALA A 272 -23.06 19.78 11.97
CA ALA A 272 -22.61 20.09 10.62
C ALA A 272 -22.56 18.85 9.71
N PHE A 273 -22.35 17.66 10.28
CA PHE A 273 -22.27 16.40 9.54
C PHE A 273 -23.61 15.70 9.32
N ALA A 274 -24.72 16.21 9.86
CA ALA A 274 -26.04 15.59 9.71
C ALA A 274 -26.53 15.51 8.24
N GLY A 275 -26.01 16.39 7.36
CA GLY A 275 -26.27 16.37 5.91
C GLY A 275 -25.16 15.72 5.07
N VAL A 276 -24.05 15.33 5.69
CA VAL A 276 -22.83 14.93 4.98
C VAL A 276 -22.81 13.42 4.73
N ARG A 277 -22.49 13.01 3.50
CA ARG A 277 -22.10 11.64 3.20
C ARG A 277 -20.63 11.45 3.54
N LEU A 278 -20.40 10.71 4.62
CA LEU A 278 -19.06 10.39 5.09
C LEU A 278 -18.64 9.00 4.63
N GLY A 279 -17.53 8.93 3.88
CA GLY A 279 -16.81 7.71 3.56
C GLY A 279 -15.65 7.50 4.53
N VAL A 280 -15.54 6.33 5.14
CA VAL A 280 -14.51 6.02 6.14
C VAL A 280 -13.70 4.80 5.69
N GLY A 281 -12.38 4.93 5.59
CA GLY A 281 -11.55 3.84 5.09
C GLY A 281 -10.08 3.92 5.49
N GLY A 282 -9.28 3.06 4.85
CA GLY A 282 -7.83 2.93 5.08
C GLY A 282 -7.45 1.91 6.16
N VAL A 283 -8.30 1.72 7.16
CA VAL A 283 -8.16 0.68 8.19
C VAL A 283 -9.53 0.14 8.61
N ALA A 284 -9.55 -0.98 9.35
CA ALA A 284 -10.78 -1.54 9.89
C ALA A 284 -11.48 -0.52 10.81
N CYS A 285 -12.79 -0.36 10.63
CA CYS A 285 -13.59 0.57 11.41
C CYS A 285 -14.36 -0.18 12.50
N PRO A 286 -14.17 0.16 13.80
CA PRO A 286 -14.92 -0.47 14.89
C PRO A 286 -16.43 -0.13 14.86
N GLU A 287 -17.29 -1.11 15.17
CA GLU A 287 -18.75 -0.88 15.23
C GLU A 287 -19.17 0.13 16.29
N ARG A 288 -18.43 0.18 17.41
CA ARG A 288 -18.66 1.19 18.47
C ARG A 288 -18.54 2.62 17.93
N LEU A 289 -17.59 2.84 17.01
CA LEU A 289 -17.33 4.14 16.42
C LEU A 289 -18.45 4.54 15.46
N ARG A 290 -18.94 3.57 14.66
CA ARG A 290 -20.11 3.75 13.80
C ARG A 290 -21.37 4.07 14.60
N ALA A 291 -21.59 3.36 15.72
CA ALA A 291 -22.74 3.58 16.59
C ALA A 291 -22.71 4.99 17.21
N ALA A 292 -21.57 5.40 17.79
CA ALA A 292 -21.39 6.72 18.37
C ALA A 292 -21.58 7.84 17.34
N TYR A 293 -21.00 7.70 16.14
CA TYR A 293 -21.19 8.67 15.06
C TYR A 293 -22.67 8.80 14.64
N ARG A 294 -23.39 7.67 14.56
CA ARG A 294 -24.82 7.68 14.23
C ARG A 294 -25.66 8.33 15.32
N GLU A 295 -25.33 8.10 16.58
CA GLU A 295 -26.01 8.74 17.71
C GLU A 295 -25.80 10.26 17.68
N ALA A 296 -24.57 10.72 17.40
CA ALA A 296 -24.24 12.13 17.38
C ALA A 296 -24.78 12.90 16.16
N THR A 297 -24.81 12.27 14.98
CA THR A 297 -25.14 12.94 13.70
C THR A 297 -26.51 12.56 13.11
N GLY A 298 -27.15 11.51 13.64
CA GLY A 298 -28.35 10.91 13.04
C GLY A 298 -28.10 10.12 11.75
N ARG A 299 -26.85 10.03 11.26
CA ARG A 299 -26.45 9.29 10.06
C ARG A 299 -25.34 8.29 10.35
N SER A 300 -25.34 7.17 9.64
CA SER A 300 -24.13 6.34 9.57
C SER A 300 -23.22 6.85 8.45
N PHE A 301 -21.91 6.69 8.65
CA PHE A 301 -20.95 6.72 7.54
C PHE A 301 -20.97 5.41 6.76
N THR A 302 -20.30 5.38 5.61
CA THR A 302 -20.04 4.17 4.81
C THR A 302 -18.59 3.76 4.94
N THR A 303 -18.30 2.45 4.89
CA THR A 303 -16.92 1.95 4.80
C THR A 303 -16.62 1.33 3.44
N GLY A 304 -15.35 1.24 3.11
CA GLY A 304 -14.88 0.55 1.92
C GLY A 304 -13.50 -0.01 2.14
N TYR A 305 -13.12 -0.97 1.30
CA TYR A 305 -11.77 -1.51 1.26
C TYR A 305 -11.14 -1.19 -0.08
N GLY A 306 -9.86 -0.83 -0.03
CA GLY A 306 -9.08 -0.36 -1.14
C GLY A 306 -7.59 -0.59 -0.92
N LEU A 307 -6.82 -0.56 -2.00
CA LEU A 307 -5.36 -0.71 -1.99
C LEU A 307 -4.74 0.37 -2.86
N THR A 308 -3.42 0.54 -2.79
CA THR A 308 -2.77 1.52 -3.68
C THR A 308 -2.68 0.97 -5.11
N GLU A 309 -2.62 -0.35 -5.28
CA GLU A 309 -2.49 -1.11 -6.53
C GLU A 309 -3.77 -1.18 -7.38
N ALA A 310 -4.93 -0.94 -6.76
CA ALA A 310 -6.20 -0.71 -7.44
C ALA A 310 -6.68 0.67 -7.01
N PRO A 311 -6.56 1.70 -7.85
CA PRO A 311 -6.71 3.09 -7.42
C PRO A 311 -8.05 3.25 -6.69
N THR A 312 -7.99 3.56 -5.41
CA THR A 312 -9.10 3.63 -4.43
C THR A 312 -9.73 2.30 -3.99
N ALA A 313 -11.06 2.17 -4.05
CA ALA A 313 -11.86 1.12 -3.44
C ALA A 313 -12.10 -0.04 -4.41
N VAL A 314 -11.98 -1.27 -3.90
CA VAL A 314 -12.40 -2.51 -4.57
C VAL A 314 -13.73 -3.01 -4.02
N THR A 315 -14.05 -2.64 -2.77
CA THR A 315 -15.37 -2.82 -2.16
C THR A 315 -15.84 -1.53 -1.50
N GLN A 316 -17.15 -1.33 -1.49
CA GLN A 316 -17.75 -0.17 -0.86
C GLN A 316 -19.13 -0.51 -0.30
N GLU A 317 -19.44 0.03 0.87
CA GLU A 317 -20.78 0.04 1.41
C GLU A 317 -21.65 1.03 0.66
N THR A 318 -22.91 0.65 0.46
CA THR A 318 -23.89 1.51 -0.20
C THR A 318 -25.13 1.53 0.65
N GLU A 319 -25.91 2.62 0.59
CA GLU A 319 -27.19 2.70 1.29
C GLU A 319 -28.21 1.63 0.83
N ARG A 320 -27.98 1.01 -0.34
CA ARG A 320 -28.85 -0.03 -0.90
C ARG A 320 -28.67 -1.39 -0.24
N VAL A 321 -27.51 -1.65 0.35
CA VAL A 321 -27.18 -2.95 0.95
C VAL A 321 -27.02 -2.74 2.46
N PRO A 322 -27.79 -3.45 3.30
CA PRO A 322 -27.64 -3.34 4.75
C PRO A 322 -26.20 -3.61 5.17
N HIS A 323 -25.69 -2.76 6.05
CA HIS A 323 -24.37 -2.95 6.65
C HIS A 323 -24.28 -4.33 7.32
N ARG A 324 -23.14 -4.99 7.14
CA ARG A 324 -22.82 -6.26 7.76
C ARG A 324 -21.58 -6.08 8.64
N VAL A 325 -21.73 -6.37 9.93
CA VAL A 325 -20.64 -6.28 10.91
C VAL A 325 -19.42 -7.05 10.42
N GLY A 326 -18.26 -6.40 10.46
CA GLY A 326 -16.99 -6.95 10.01
C GLY A 326 -16.80 -7.02 8.49
N ALA A 327 -17.76 -6.54 7.69
CA ALA A 327 -17.59 -6.39 6.25
C ALA A 327 -17.16 -4.95 5.89
N SER A 328 -16.54 -4.79 4.72
CA SER A 328 -16.19 -3.49 4.12
C SER A 328 -16.97 -3.27 2.83
N GLY A 329 -18.27 -3.57 2.89
CA GLY A 329 -19.18 -3.44 1.75
C GLY A 329 -19.10 -4.57 0.73
N THR A 330 -19.64 -4.31 -0.46
CA THR A 330 -19.70 -5.25 -1.58
C THR A 330 -18.70 -4.87 -2.66
N ALA A 331 -18.30 -5.83 -3.51
CA ALA A 331 -17.47 -5.55 -4.67
C ALA A 331 -18.05 -4.41 -5.51
N MET A 332 -17.22 -3.45 -5.91
CA MET A 332 -17.63 -2.41 -6.84
C MET A 332 -17.95 -3.02 -8.21
N ALA A 333 -18.83 -2.39 -9.00
CA ALA A 333 -19.37 -3.02 -10.22
C ALA A 333 -18.34 -3.41 -11.30
N HIS A 334 -17.17 -2.79 -11.28
CA HIS A 334 -16.06 -3.12 -12.18
C HIS A 334 -15.12 -4.21 -11.63
N VAL A 335 -15.34 -4.64 -10.38
CA VAL A 335 -14.52 -5.62 -9.68
C VAL A 335 -15.34 -6.89 -9.49
N ARG A 336 -14.77 -8.02 -9.92
CA ARG A 336 -15.26 -9.34 -9.56
C ARG A 336 -14.32 -9.90 -8.49
N ILE A 337 -14.85 -10.07 -7.28
CA ILE A 337 -14.12 -10.75 -6.21
C ILE A 337 -14.53 -12.23 -6.26
N GLU A 338 -13.57 -13.08 -6.59
CA GLU A 338 -13.73 -14.52 -6.52
C GLU A 338 -12.81 -15.09 -5.46
N ILE A 339 -13.39 -15.86 -4.55
CA ILE A 339 -12.61 -16.68 -3.64
C ILE A 339 -12.65 -18.09 -4.22
N GLY A 340 -11.59 -18.46 -4.94
CA GLY A 340 -11.48 -19.72 -5.69
C GLY A 340 -10.74 -20.80 -4.91
N ARG A 341 -10.94 -22.08 -5.26
CA ARG A 341 -10.00 -23.13 -4.81
C ARG A 341 -8.62 -22.84 -5.42
N PRO A 342 -7.53 -22.96 -4.65
CA PRO A 342 -6.19 -22.64 -5.15
C PRO A 342 -5.89 -23.48 -6.39
N VAL A 343 -5.35 -22.85 -7.44
CA VAL A 343 -4.83 -23.57 -8.60
C VAL A 343 -3.71 -24.49 -8.09
N PRO A 344 -3.78 -25.82 -8.33
CA PRO A 344 -2.72 -26.73 -7.94
C PRO A 344 -1.38 -26.25 -8.51
N ARG A 345 -0.39 -26.11 -7.63
CA ARG A 345 0.93 -25.55 -7.98
C ARG A 345 1.68 -26.36 -9.05
N ALA A 346 1.25 -27.59 -9.33
CA ALA A 346 1.74 -28.39 -10.46
C ALA A 346 1.55 -27.70 -11.84
N ALA A 347 0.62 -26.73 -11.95
CA ALA A 347 0.44 -25.91 -13.15
C ALA A 347 1.28 -24.62 -13.18
N LEU A 348 1.98 -24.28 -12.08
CA LEU A 348 2.87 -23.13 -11.99
C LEU A 348 4.30 -23.64 -12.00
N VAL A 349 4.88 -23.69 -13.20
CA VAL A 349 6.29 -24.05 -13.41
C VAL A 349 7.16 -23.24 -12.44
N PRO A 350 7.91 -23.89 -11.53
CA PRO A 350 8.89 -23.19 -10.72
C PRO A 350 9.89 -22.52 -11.66
N ARG A 351 10.12 -21.21 -11.50
CA ARG A 351 11.33 -20.58 -12.05
C ARG A 351 12.51 -21.26 -11.37
N SER A 352 13.05 -22.29 -12.02
CA SER A 352 14.32 -22.88 -11.60
C SER A 352 15.39 -21.81 -11.75
N SER A 353 16.03 -21.51 -10.63
CA SER A 353 17.29 -20.79 -10.55
C SER A 353 18.39 -21.65 -11.18
N ARG A 354 18.43 -21.73 -12.52
CA ARG A 354 19.64 -22.16 -13.20
C ARG A 354 20.66 -21.02 -13.16
N ARG A 355 21.60 -21.15 -12.23
CA ARG A 355 22.93 -20.58 -12.37
C ARG A 355 23.61 -21.27 -13.54
N ASP A 356 23.49 -20.74 -14.74
CA ASP A 356 24.38 -21.11 -15.84
C ASP A 356 25.57 -20.13 -15.84
N ARG A 357 26.71 -20.62 -15.35
CA ARG A 357 28.04 -20.09 -15.65
C ARG A 357 28.53 -20.75 -16.95
N ALA A 358 29.30 -19.97 -17.72
CA ALA A 358 29.90 -20.21 -19.04
C ALA A 358 28.94 -19.98 -20.23
N GLY A 359 29.18 -19.09 -21.20
CA GLY A 359 30.44 -18.51 -21.67
C GLY A 359 30.84 -19.16 -23.00
N ALA A 360 30.28 -18.70 -24.12
CA ALA A 360 30.89 -18.80 -25.45
C ALA A 360 30.13 -17.94 -26.46
N ALA A 361 30.89 -17.25 -27.31
CA ALA A 361 30.44 -16.40 -28.39
C ALA A 361 29.68 -17.16 -29.49
N GLY A 362 28.75 -16.48 -30.14
CA GLY A 362 28.09 -16.96 -31.36
C GLY A 362 27.20 -15.88 -31.96
N ARG A 363 27.72 -15.14 -32.95
CA ARG A 363 26.93 -14.27 -33.84
C ARG A 363 25.96 -15.12 -34.65
N ALA A 364 24.74 -14.62 -34.84
CA ALA A 364 24.00 -14.83 -36.08
C ALA A 364 23.08 -13.63 -36.36
N VAL A 365 23.34 -13.01 -37.51
CA VAL A 365 22.57 -11.94 -38.15
C VAL A 365 21.49 -12.59 -39.01
N ALA A 366 20.30 -11.98 -39.12
CA ALA A 366 19.45 -12.15 -40.30
C ALA A 366 18.66 -10.86 -40.59
N HIS A 367 18.75 -10.45 -41.85
CA HIS A 367 18.18 -9.24 -42.45
C HIS A 367 16.71 -9.37 -42.84
N GLY A 368 16.00 -8.23 -42.89
CA GLY A 368 14.77 -8.04 -43.67
C GLY A 368 14.63 -6.57 -44.08
N ARG A 369 14.80 -6.30 -45.38
CA ARG A 369 14.89 -4.97 -46.01
C ARG A 369 13.55 -4.23 -46.06
N ARG A 370 13.57 -2.89 -45.93
CA ARG A 370 13.07 -1.93 -46.95
C ARG A 370 13.43 -0.46 -46.64
N ARG A 371 14.30 0.08 -47.50
CA ARG A 371 14.49 1.45 -48.03
C ARG A 371 14.21 2.69 -47.14
N SER A 372 15.29 3.42 -46.85
CA SER A 372 15.32 4.88 -46.58
C SER A 372 15.33 5.68 -47.91
N PRO A 373 15.30 7.03 -47.87
CA PRO A 373 16.61 7.71 -47.97
C PRO A 373 16.78 9.01 -47.15
N ARG A 374 17.98 9.12 -46.54
CA ARG A 374 18.90 10.30 -46.50
C ARG A 374 18.47 11.51 -45.65
N ARG A 375 19.31 12.24 -44.91
CA ARG A 375 20.77 12.40 -44.60
C ARG A 375 20.77 13.14 -43.23
N GLY A 376 21.64 12.91 -42.25
CA GLY A 376 23.10 13.02 -42.24
C GLY A 376 23.61 12.87 -40.79
N ARG A 377 24.82 12.31 -40.63
CA ARG A 377 25.52 12.10 -39.34
C ARG A 377 26.55 13.21 -39.14
N VAL A 378 26.88 13.53 -37.87
CA VAL A 378 28.24 13.67 -37.27
C VAL A 378 28.10 13.68 -35.72
N PRO A 379 29.09 13.20 -34.93
CA PRO A 379 28.88 12.48 -33.67
C PRO A 379 29.38 13.20 -32.39
N VAL A 380 28.96 12.73 -31.21
CA VAL A 380 29.71 12.94 -29.94
C VAL A 380 29.74 11.66 -29.10
N ARG A 381 30.96 11.35 -28.62
CA ARG A 381 31.37 10.20 -27.80
C ARG A 381 30.61 10.12 -26.47
N ALA A 382 30.05 8.95 -26.17
CA ALA A 382 29.64 8.57 -24.82
C ALA A 382 30.72 7.72 -24.16
N GLY A 383 31.16 8.12 -22.97
CA GLY A 383 32.11 7.42 -22.14
C GLY A 383 31.55 7.13 -20.75
N SER A 384 31.69 5.86 -20.36
CA SER A 384 31.61 5.29 -19.02
C SER A 384 30.21 5.00 -18.42
N SER A 385 30.03 3.69 -18.22
CA SER A 385 28.94 2.98 -17.60
C SER A 385 28.86 3.19 -16.09
N ARG A 386 27.68 3.51 -15.56
CA ARG A 386 27.26 3.12 -14.21
C ARG A 386 26.04 2.21 -14.33
N ARG A 387 26.22 0.91 -14.10
CA ARG A 387 25.11 0.01 -13.79
C ARG A 387 24.57 0.43 -12.43
N ARG A 388 23.41 1.10 -12.41
CA ARG A 388 22.62 1.36 -11.20
C ARG A 388 21.46 0.39 -11.16
N ASP A 389 21.22 -0.19 -9.99
CA ASP A 389 20.11 -1.08 -9.69
C ASP A 389 18.77 -0.46 -10.13
N GLN A 390 17.97 -1.24 -10.85
CA GLN A 390 16.65 -0.81 -11.30
C GLN A 390 15.62 -1.03 -10.18
N PRO A 391 14.87 0.00 -9.76
CA PRO A 391 13.72 -0.18 -8.87
C PRO A 391 12.64 -1.00 -9.59
N ARG A 392 11.92 -1.84 -8.83
CA ARG A 392 10.83 -2.68 -9.34
C ARG A 392 9.53 -1.88 -9.35
N TRP A 393 8.95 -1.72 -10.54
CA TRP A 393 7.63 -1.13 -10.74
C TRP A 393 6.55 -2.22 -10.69
N VAL A 394 5.39 -1.88 -10.11
CA VAL A 394 4.19 -2.71 -10.17
C VAL A 394 3.15 -1.97 -11.01
N GLU A 395 2.70 -2.59 -12.10
CA GLU A 395 1.57 -2.10 -12.91
C GLU A 395 0.27 -2.28 -12.11
N GLY A 396 -0.59 -1.24 -12.11
CA GLY A 396 -1.94 -1.31 -11.55
C GLY A 396 -2.80 -2.39 -12.23
N LEU A 397 -3.84 -2.84 -11.51
CA LEU A 397 -4.74 -3.91 -11.98
C LEU A 397 -5.54 -3.51 -13.24
N ALA A 398 -5.19 -4.10 -14.39
CA ALA A 398 -5.91 -3.87 -15.64
C ALA A 398 -7.34 -4.45 -15.62
N THR A 399 -8.36 -3.59 -15.66
CA THR A 399 -9.75 -4.00 -15.93
C THR A 399 -10.14 -3.64 -17.36
N ARG A 400 -10.45 -4.64 -18.21
CA ARG A 400 -11.07 -4.38 -19.52
C ARG A 400 -12.58 -4.26 -19.32
N GLY A 401 -13.13 -3.08 -19.63
CA GLY A 401 -14.57 -2.92 -19.85
C GLY A 401 -15.00 -3.81 -21.01
N ARG A 402 -15.94 -4.73 -20.78
CA ARG A 402 -16.70 -5.34 -21.87
C ARG A 402 -17.96 -4.51 -22.04
N ASP A 403 -18.08 -3.85 -23.18
CA ASP A 403 -19.35 -3.34 -23.66
C ASP A 403 -20.27 -4.54 -23.91
N GLY A 404 -21.25 -4.69 -23.03
CA GLY A 404 -22.22 -5.75 -23.09
C GLY A 404 -23.29 -5.56 -22.03
N LEU A 405 -24.47 -5.11 -22.46
CA LEU A 405 -25.71 -5.07 -21.69
C LEU A 405 -25.91 -6.40 -20.93
N ALA A 406 -25.54 -6.42 -19.65
CA ALA A 406 -25.74 -7.59 -18.79
C ALA A 406 -27.07 -7.42 -18.05
N ARG A 407 -28.05 -8.26 -18.41
CA ARG A 407 -29.29 -8.46 -17.65
C ARG A 407 -28.96 -8.92 -16.22
N ALA A 408 -29.66 -8.35 -15.24
CA ALA A 408 -29.57 -8.73 -13.84
C ALA A 408 -29.91 -10.23 -13.64
N PRO A 409 -29.09 -11.02 -12.92
CA PRO A 409 -29.50 -12.35 -12.47
C PRO A 409 -30.36 -12.23 -11.21
N SER A 410 -31.50 -12.91 -11.26
CA SER A 410 -32.47 -13.13 -10.19
C SER A 410 -31.87 -13.76 -8.94
N ASP A 411 -32.37 -13.30 -7.79
CA ASP A 411 -32.27 -13.89 -6.44
C ASP A 411 -31.99 -15.40 -6.43
N ARG A 412 -30.83 -15.78 -5.87
CA ARG A 412 -30.64 -17.14 -5.33
C ARG A 412 -30.45 -17.06 -3.83
N ARG A 413 -31.57 -17.23 -3.12
CA ARG A 413 -31.61 -17.51 -1.69
C ARG A 413 -30.91 -18.83 -1.40
N LEU A 414 -30.11 -18.87 -0.34
CA LEU A 414 -29.66 -20.10 0.30
C LEU A 414 -30.28 -20.15 1.71
N HIS A 415 -31.21 -21.09 1.88
CA HIS A 415 -31.73 -21.53 3.17
C HIS A 415 -30.93 -22.73 3.69
N ARG A 416 -30.71 -22.79 5.01
CA ARG A 416 -30.83 -23.95 5.94
C ARG A 416 -30.03 -23.68 7.23
N ALA A 417 -30.35 -24.17 8.43
CA ALA A 417 -31.40 -25.08 8.92
C ALA A 417 -31.63 -24.82 10.42
N ARG A 418 -32.87 -25.04 10.90
CA ARG A 418 -33.22 -25.12 12.33
C ARG A 418 -32.84 -26.50 12.89
N GLN A 419 -32.29 -26.55 14.09
CA GLN A 419 -32.51 -27.60 15.11
C GLN A 419 -32.31 -26.93 16.49
N ALA A 420 -33.39 -26.73 17.26
CA ALA A 420 -33.97 -27.65 18.25
C ALA A 420 -33.22 -27.57 19.59
N GLY A 421 -33.88 -26.96 20.59
CA GLY A 421 -33.29 -26.60 21.86
C GLY A 421 -33.13 -27.74 22.85
N ARG A 422 -32.36 -27.44 23.90
CA ARG A 422 -32.40 -28.07 25.23
C ARG A 422 -31.77 -27.10 26.24
N SER A 423 -32.58 -26.56 27.15
CA SER A 423 -32.18 -26.28 28.54
C SER A 423 -32.22 -27.62 29.32
N PRO A 424 -31.75 -27.76 30.58
CA PRO A 424 -31.40 -26.73 31.58
C PRO A 424 -30.13 -27.05 32.45
N ARG A 425 -29.69 -26.09 33.27
CA ARG A 425 -29.72 -26.13 34.76
C ARG A 425 -28.63 -25.26 35.40
N ARG A 426 -29.09 -24.50 36.40
CA ARG A 426 -28.36 -23.60 37.28
C ARG A 426 -27.61 -24.42 38.34
N HIS A 427 -26.38 -24.04 38.64
CA HIS A 427 -25.83 -24.23 39.99
C HIS A 427 -25.23 -22.92 40.50
N ARG A 428 -25.81 -22.45 41.60
CA ARG A 428 -25.30 -21.37 42.45
C ARG A 428 -24.21 -21.96 43.36
N HIS A 429 -23.09 -21.29 43.49
CA HIS A 429 -22.36 -21.28 44.76
C HIS A 429 -21.91 -19.85 45.11
N ARG A 430 -22.29 -19.46 46.31
CA ARG A 430 -22.02 -18.21 47.03
C ARG A 430 -20.72 -18.35 47.82
N CYS A 431 -20.26 -17.19 48.31
CA CYS A 431 -19.32 -16.95 49.41
C CYS A 431 -17.83 -16.94 49.02
N ARG A 432 -16.97 -16.01 49.48
CA ARG A 432 -17.12 -14.97 50.52
C ARG A 432 -16.02 -13.92 50.28
N ARG A 433 -16.36 -12.65 50.52
CA ARG A 433 -15.39 -11.56 50.70
C ARG A 433 -14.63 -11.76 52.02
N ALA A 434 -13.33 -11.51 52.00
CA ALA A 434 -12.57 -11.10 53.17
C ALA A 434 -11.71 -9.90 52.77
N ALA A 435 -11.95 -8.78 53.44
CA ALA A 435 -11.16 -7.56 53.35
C ALA A 435 -9.92 -7.70 54.25
N GLY A 436 -8.78 -7.23 53.76
CA GLY A 436 -7.56 -7.06 54.55
C GLY A 436 -6.83 -5.82 54.06
N ARG A 437 -6.92 -4.74 54.85
CA ARG A 437 -6.16 -3.50 54.67
C ARG A 437 -4.68 -3.75 54.98
N GLY A 438 -3.79 -3.02 54.32
CA GLY A 438 -2.61 -2.51 55.00
C GLY A 438 -1.33 -2.34 54.19
N ARG A 439 -0.93 -1.07 54.08
CA ARG A 439 0.44 -0.52 54.09
C ARG A 439 1.16 -0.40 52.74
N GLY A 440 1.29 0.85 52.32
CA GLY A 440 2.27 1.29 51.33
C GLY A 440 3.66 1.43 51.93
N VAL A 441 4.64 1.47 51.02
CA VAL A 441 6.00 1.99 51.25
C VAL A 441 6.43 2.65 49.94
N GLU A 442 6.68 3.95 50.00
CA GLU A 442 7.36 4.77 48.99
C GLU A 442 8.90 4.80 49.26
N PRO A 443 9.72 5.33 48.32
CA PRO A 443 11.02 4.75 47.98
C PRO A 443 12.23 5.52 48.54
N ARG A 444 13.43 4.96 48.38
CA ARG A 444 14.71 5.71 48.51
C ARG A 444 15.71 5.35 47.41
N PRO A 445 16.64 6.28 47.06
CA PRO A 445 17.21 6.38 45.72
C PRO A 445 18.73 6.10 45.62
N ALA A 446 19.14 5.93 44.35
CA ALA A 446 20.42 6.25 43.71
C ALA A 446 21.76 5.69 44.26
N ARG A 447 22.49 5.00 43.39
CA ARG A 447 23.95 5.16 43.28
C ARG A 447 24.43 4.93 41.84
N ALA A 448 25.02 5.98 41.28
CA ALA A 448 25.74 5.98 40.02
C ALA A 448 27.11 5.31 40.17
N LEU A 449 27.60 4.64 39.12
CA LEU A 449 29.01 4.43 38.82
C LEU A 449 29.18 4.08 37.32
N ARG A 450 29.96 4.91 36.62
CA ARG A 450 30.64 4.68 35.32
C ARG A 450 32.14 4.91 35.59
N PRO A 451 33.07 4.64 34.64
CA PRO A 451 33.14 3.60 33.61
C PRO A 451 34.53 2.90 33.62
N ALA A 452 34.74 1.87 32.79
CA ALA A 452 36.09 1.46 32.40
C ALA A 452 36.12 0.97 30.94
N ALA A 453 37.01 1.57 30.16
CA ALA A 453 37.31 1.28 28.77
C ALA A 453 38.34 0.14 28.64
N GLY A 454 38.25 -0.63 27.55
CA GLY A 454 39.27 -1.60 27.17
C GLY A 454 39.30 -1.78 25.65
N ARG A 455 40.39 -1.33 25.01
CA ARG A 455 40.79 -1.64 23.63
C ARG A 455 41.53 -2.98 23.60
N VAL A 456 41.33 -3.81 22.56
CA VAL A 456 42.34 -4.63 21.83
C VAL A 456 41.71 -4.97 20.45
N GLN A 457 42.20 -4.45 19.31
CA GLN A 457 43.23 -5.00 18.39
C GLN A 457 42.95 -6.40 17.81
N GLY A 458 43.05 -6.51 16.48
CA GLY A 458 42.62 -7.67 15.69
C GLY A 458 43.71 -8.67 15.31
N ALA A 459 43.33 -9.62 14.46
CA ALA A 459 44.24 -10.53 13.75
C ALA A 459 43.56 -11.07 12.48
N GLU A 460 44.18 -10.76 11.33
CA GLU A 460 44.03 -11.48 10.06
C GLU A 460 44.67 -12.89 10.17
N HIS A 461 44.17 -13.86 9.40
CA HIS A 461 44.98 -15.00 8.95
C HIS A 461 44.55 -15.47 7.55
N ASP A 462 45.44 -15.20 6.62
CA ASP A 462 45.53 -15.76 5.28
C ASP A 462 46.09 -17.20 5.35
N ARG A 463 45.61 -18.12 4.49
CA ARG A 463 46.38 -19.29 4.04
C ARG A 463 45.73 -19.99 2.86
N ALA A 464 46.55 -20.18 1.83
CA ALA A 464 46.21 -20.66 0.51
C ALA A 464 46.65 -22.12 0.25
N ARG A 465 46.06 -22.68 -0.83
CA ARG A 465 46.53 -23.75 -1.73
C ARG A 465 46.40 -25.22 -1.29
N ARG A 466 45.75 -26.03 -2.16
CA ARG A 466 46.39 -26.99 -3.10
C ARG A 466 45.36 -27.65 -4.04
N CYS A 467 45.80 -27.96 -5.27
CA CYS A 467 45.03 -28.54 -6.38
C CYS A 467 45.50 -29.96 -6.74
N ALA A 468 44.59 -30.70 -7.41
CA ALA A 468 44.76 -31.79 -8.42
C ALA A 468 44.96 -33.24 -7.92
N PRO A 469 44.66 -34.31 -8.73
CA PRO A 469 44.28 -34.36 -10.17
C PRO A 469 43.08 -35.29 -10.57
N ALA A 470 42.80 -35.35 -11.88
CA ALA A 470 41.73 -36.06 -12.64
C ALA A 470 42.02 -37.55 -12.97
N GLN A 471 41.04 -38.43 -13.28
CA GLN A 471 40.52 -38.89 -14.61
C GLN A 471 39.90 -40.33 -14.45
N PRO A 472 39.32 -41.05 -15.47
CA PRO A 472 38.44 -40.69 -16.61
C PRO A 472 37.28 -41.71 -16.94
N ASP A 473 36.49 -41.37 -17.97
CA ASP A 473 35.77 -42.16 -19.01
C ASP A 473 34.56 -43.10 -18.76
N GLY A 474 33.54 -43.00 -19.65
CA GLY A 474 32.52 -44.07 -19.84
C GLY A 474 31.18 -43.75 -20.54
N GLN A 475 31.20 -43.39 -21.82
CA GLN A 475 30.28 -43.72 -22.95
C GLN A 475 28.74 -43.93 -22.78
N GLY A 476 27.96 -43.35 -23.72
CA GLY A 476 26.63 -43.84 -24.09
C GLY A 476 25.74 -42.87 -24.89
N ARG A 477 25.80 -42.93 -26.24
CA ARG A 477 24.94 -42.18 -27.19
C ARG A 477 23.74 -43.03 -27.65
N ALA A 478 22.56 -42.42 -27.74
CA ALA A 478 21.48 -42.70 -28.71
C ALA A 478 20.54 -41.48 -28.68
N GLY A 479 19.91 -40.94 -29.71
CA GLY A 479 19.60 -41.33 -31.08
C GLY A 479 18.36 -40.51 -31.44
N ARG A 480 18.41 -39.76 -32.55
CA ARG A 480 17.47 -38.68 -32.91
C ARG A 480 16.08 -39.19 -33.29
N GLY A 481 15.04 -38.44 -32.92
CA GLY A 481 13.69 -38.52 -33.50
C GLY A 481 13.07 -37.13 -33.62
N THR A 482 13.03 -36.59 -34.84
CA THR A 482 12.44 -35.30 -35.20
C THR A 482 10.91 -35.37 -35.18
N ARG A 483 10.25 -34.53 -34.38
CA ARG A 483 8.79 -34.28 -34.42
C ARG A 483 8.51 -32.90 -35.05
N PRO A 484 7.44 -32.77 -35.84
CA PRO A 484 7.20 -31.61 -36.70
C PRO A 484 6.75 -30.37 -35.89
N ASP A 485 7.16 -29.20 -36.39
CA ASP A 485 6.83 -27.88 -35.87
C ASP A 485 5.31 -27.68 -35.72
N ARG A 486 4.87 -27.32 -34.51
CA ARG A 486 3.54 -26.76 -34.26
C ARG A 486 3.65 -25.22 -34.23
N PRO A 487 2.69 -24.50 -34.84
CA PRO A 487 2.71 -23.04 -34.87
C PRO A 487 2.67 -22.47 -33.45
N GLY A 488 3.58 -21.52 -33.20
CA GLY A 488 3.79 -20.90 -31.90
C GLY A 488 2.53 -20.23 -31.36
N HIS A 489 1.94 -20.85 -30.34
CA HIS A 489 0.98 -20.16 -29.47
C HIS A 489 1.70 -18.98 -28.82
N LEU A 490 1.21 -17.78 -29.15
CA LEU A 490 1.36 -16.57 -28.35
C LEU A 490 1.21 -16.95 -26.88
N ARG A 491 2.29 -16.75 -26.10
CA ARG A 491 2.27 -16.93 -24.65
C ARG A 491 1.05 -16.19 -24.11
N SER A 492 0.10 -16.93 -23.54
CA SER A 492 -0.96 -16.33 -22.75
C SER A 492 -0.29 -15.42 -21.73
N ARG A 493 -0.69 -14.14 -21.71
CA ARG A 493 -0.47 -13.27 -20.56
C ARG A 493 -0.98 -14.08 -19.36
N ALA A 494 -0.07 -14.55 -18.51
CA ALA A 494 -0.45 -15.17 -17.26
C ALA A 494 -1.37 -14.17 -16.57
N GLU A 495 -2.63 -14.54 -16.35
CA GLU A 495 -3.52 -13.78 -15.50
C GLU A 495 -2.75 -13.53 -14.20
N LEU A 496 -2.46 -12.27 -13.93
CA LEU A 496 -1.90 -11.84 -12.65
C LEU A 496 -2.99 -12.09 -11.60
N LEU A 497 -3.11 -13.34 -11.16
CA LEU A 497 -3.99 -13.76 -10.09
C LEU A 497 -3.45 -13.14 -8.79
N MET A 498 -4.07 -12.02 -8.39
CA MET A 498 -3.86 -11.45 -7.07
C MET A 498 -4.40 -12.42 -6.02
N ARG A 499 -3.58 -12.67 -5.01
CA ARG A 499 -3.83 -13.64 -3.95
C ARG A 499 -4.25 -12.90 -2.69
N PHE A 500 -5.37 -13.28 -2.11
CA PHE A 500 -5.91 -12.64 -0.92
C PHE A 500 -5.70 -13.54 0.29
N SER A 501 -5.15 -12.97 1.36
CA SER A 501 -4.98 -13.64 2.65
C SER A 501 -5.77 -12.91 3.72
N VAL A 502 -6.05 -13.61 4.82
CA VAL A 502 -6.78 -13.08 5.97
C VAL A 502 -5.80 -12.75 7.09
N TRP A 503 -5.99 -11.61 7.75
CA TRP A 503 -5.34 -11.28 9.00
C TRP A 503 -6.41 -11.15 10.08
N PRO A 504 -6.59 -12.16 10.94
CA PRO A 504 -7.49 -12.07 12.09
C PRO A 504 -6.96 -11.03 13.08
N ILE A 505 -7.84 -10.21 13.64
CA ILE A 505 -7.46 -9.23 14.66
C ILE A 505 -7.17 -9.98 15.96
N ASN A 506 -5.97 -9.82 16.51
CA ASN A 506 -5.53 -10.53 17.73
C ASN A 506 -6.40 -10.25 18.97
N GLN A 507 -7.22 -9.20 18.97
CA GLN A 507 -8.11 -8.82 20.07
C GLN A 507 -9.39 -9.67 20.15
N GLN A 508 -9.58 -10.60 19.20
CA GLN A 508 -10.72 -11.51 19.19
C GLN A 508 -10.44 -12.75 20.04
N PRO A 509 -11.46 -13.36 20.67
CA PRO A 509 -11.34 -14.67 21.29
C PRO A 509 -10.72 -15.70 20.33
N LEU A 510 -9.92 -16.64 20.86
CA LEU A 510 -9.25 -17.66 20.04
C LEU A 510 -10.24 -18.46 19.19
N ASP A 511 -11.43 -18.76 19.70
CA ASP A 511 -12.48 -19.47 18.95
C ASP A 511 -12.91 -18.70 17.69
N ASP A 512 -13.01 -17.38 17.77
CA ASP A 512 -13.35 -16.54 16.62
C ASP A 512 -12.21 -16.54 15.60
N VAL A 513 -10.96 -16.47 16.05
CA VAL A 513 -9.77 -16.61 15.20
C VAL A 513 -9.79 -17.96 14.46
N LEU A 514 -10.11 -19.05 15.17
CA LEU A 514 -10.20 -20.39 14.58
C LEU A 514 -11.40 -20.55 13.63
N GLN A 515 -12.51 -19.89 13.90
CA GLN A 515 -13.67 -19.84 12.99
C GLN A 515 -13.32 -19.09 11.70
N VAL A 516 -12.65 -17.93 11.81
CA VAL A 516 -12.13 -17.18 10.67
C VAL A 516 -11.15 -18.05 9.87
N ALA A 517 -10.26 -18.76 10.54
CA ALA A 517 -9.32 -19.65 9.90
C ALA A 517 -10.01 -20.78 9.12
N SER A 518 -10.98 -21.43 9.75
CA SER A 518 -11.78 -22.51 9.15
C SER A 518 -12.59 -22.00 7.94
N HIS A 519 -13.17 -20.80 8.07
CA HIS A 519 -13.88 -20.14 6.98
C HIS A 519 -12.93 -19.82 5.82
N ALA A 520 -11.75 -19.27 6.10
CA ALA A 520 -10.75 -18.95 5.10
C ALA A 520 -10.30 -20.21 4.34
N ALA A 521 -10.07 -21.30 5.07
CA ALA A 521 -9.76 -22.60 4.51
C ALA A 521 -10.88 -23.13 3.60
N ALA A 522 -12.13 -23.04 4.03
CA ALA A 522 -13.29 -23.51 3.28
C ALA A 522 -13.62 -22.68 2.03
N THR A 523 -13.31 -21.38 2.03
CA THR A 523 -13.79 -20.45 1.00
C THR A 523 -12.78 -20.11 -0.08
N GLY A 524 -11.49 -20.48 0.06
CA GLY A 524 -10.51 -20.35 -1.03
C GLY A 524 -9.40 -19.32 -0.84
N TRP A 525 -9.29 -18.72 0.35
CA TRP A 525 -8.20 -17.76 0.65
C TRP A 525 -6.82 -18.41 0.55
N ASP A 526 -5.79 -17.60 0.29
CA ASP A 526 -4.41 -18.06 0.11
C ASP A 526 -3.67 -18.31 1.42
N GLY A 527 -3.94 -17.51 2.46
CA GLY A 527 -3.24 -17.63 3.73
C GLY A 527 -3.93 -16.93 4.91
N ILE A 528 -3.44 -17.23 6.10
CA ILE A 528 -3.83 -16.63 7.37
C ILE A 528 -2.56 -16.10 8.05
N TRP A 529 -2.59 -14.85 8.48
CA TRP A 529 -1.43 -14.20 9.09
C TRP A 529 -1.77 -13.65 10.47
N MET A 530 -0.94 -13.95 11.48
CA MET A 530 -1.11 -13.45 12.84
C MET A 530 -0.07 -12.38 13.17
N SER A 531 -0.46 -11.32 13.88
CA SER A 531 0.49 -10.33 14.40
C SER A 531 1.17 -10.83 15.67
N ASP A 532 2.42 -10.42 15.95
CA ASP A 532 3.21 -10.81 17.13
C ASP A 532 3.11 -9.83 18.30
N HIS A 533 2.17 -8.88 18.24
CA HIS A 533 1.93 -7.96 19.34
C HIS A 533 1.50 -8.73 20.60
N LEU A 534 2.02 -8.28 21.74
CA LEU A 534 1.69 -8.78 23.08
C LEU A 534 0.75 -7.83 23.82
N LEU A 535 0.69 -6.56 23.40
CA LEU A 535 -0.25 -5.56 23.91
C LEU A 535 -0.92 -4.79 22.76
N PRO A 536 -2.12 -4.23 23.01
CA PRO A 536 -2.69 -3.24 22.11
C PRO A 536 -1.70 -2.09 21.82
N ALA A 537 -1.67 -1.61 20.58
CA ALA A 537 -0.80 -0.51 20.16
C ALA A 537 -1.19 0.85 20.78
N GLY A 538 -2.38 0.93 21.38
CA GLY A 538 -2.89 2.12 22.07
C GLY A 538 -3.95 1.76 23.10
N PRO A 539 -4.33 2.70 23.97
CA PRO A 539 -5.34 2.46 25.01
C PRO A 539 -6.73 2.13 24.41
N PRO A 540 -7.58 1.38 25.16
CA PRO A 540 -7.28 0.83 26.48
C PRO A 540 -6.42 -0.46 26.40
N LEU A 541 -5.45 -0.58 27.31
CA LEU A 541 -4.42 -1.62 27.31
C LEU A 541 -4.86 -2.96 27.93
N ASP A 542 -6.06 -3.00 28.52
CA ASP A 542 -6.63 -4.15 29.23
C ASP A 542 -7.42 -5.11 28.30
N GLN A 543 -7.34 -4.90 26.99
CA GLN A 543 -8.03 -5.75 26.04
C GLN A 543 -7.36 -7.13 25.93
N PRO A 544 -8.15 -8.21 25.88
CA PRO A 544 -7.60 -9.55 25.65
C PRO A 544 -6.90 -9.57 24.28
N LEU A 545 -5.72 -10.18 24.23
CA LEU A 545 -4.94 -10.30 23.00
C LEU A 545 -4.39 -11.72 22.90
N VAL A 546 -4.70 -12.38 21.79
CA VAL A 546 -4.27 -13.75 21.50
C VAL A 546 -2.81 -13.74 21.03
N GLU A 547 -1.98 -14.56 21.69
CA GLU A 547 -0.56 -14.72 21.36
C GLU A 547 -0.36 -15.42 20.00
N CYS A 548 0.53 -14.86 19.19
CA CYS A 548 0.74 -15.20 17.79
C CYS A 548 1.09 -16.67 17.56
N TRP A 549 2.13 -17.17 18.23
CA TRP A 549 2.70 -18.47 17.94
C TRP A 549 1.77 -19.61 18.35
N THR A 550 1.14 -19.47 19.51
CA THR A 550 0.17 -20.42 20.05
C THR A 550 -1.08 -20.46 19.17
N ALA A 551 -1.56 -19.30 18.70
CA ALA A 551 -2.67 -19.24 17.76
C ALA A 551 -2.32 -19.87 16.41
N LEU A 552 -1.14 -19.59 15.86
CA LEU A 552 -0.68 -20.22 14.61
C LEU A 552 -0.60 -21.74 14.74
N THR A 553 -0.16 -22.24 15.89
CA THR A 553 -0.13 -23.69 16.17
C THR A 553 -1.55 -24.28 16.21
N ALA A 554 -2.49 -23.61 16.88
CA ALA A 554 -3.89 -24.03 16.92
C ALA A 554 -4.54 -23.99 15.52
N ILE A 555 -4.25 -22.96 14.72
CA ILE A 555 -4.70 -22.85 13.33
C ILE A 555 -4.08 -23.99 12.50
N ALA A 556 -2.77 -24.24 12.60
CA ALA A 556 -2.06 -25.30 11.87
C ALA A 556 -2.72 -26.66 12.02
N ALA A 557 -3.13 -27.00 13.25
CA ALA A 557 -3.82 -28.24 13.58
C ALA A 557 -5.28 -28.27 13.11
N ARG A 558 -5.93 -27.10 12.97
CA ARG A 558 -7.36 -26.98 12.64
C ARG A 558 -7.64 -26.95 11.15
N VAL A 559 -6.73 -26.41 10.35
CA VAL A 559 -6.90 -26.22 8.91
C VAL A 559 -5.74 -26.82 8.12
N ASP A 560 -6.06 -27.51 7.03
CA ASP A 560 -5.14 -28.34 6.25
C ASP A 560 -4.64 -27.69 4.95
N ARG A 561 -5.37 -26.68 4.45
CA ARG A 561 -5.14 -26.13 3.09
C ARG A 561 -4.38 -24.81 3.06
N VAL A 562 -4.74 -23.87 3.93
CA VAL A 562 -4.28 -22.48 3.85
C VAL A 562 -2.84 -22.34 4.34
N ARG A 563 -2.10 -21.41 3.72
CA ARG A 563 -0.83 -20.98 4.30
C ARG A 563 -1.07 -20.32 5.64
N ILE A 564 -0.12 -20.48 6.54
CA ILE A 564 -0.15 -19.87 7.86
C ILE A 564 1.18 -19.18 8.08
N GLY A 565 1.17 -18.05 8.75
CA GLY A 565 2.43 -17.38 9.05
C GLY A 565 2.27 -16.25 10.04
N SER A 566 3.38 -15.84 10.62
CA SER A 566 3.47 -14.57 11.31
C SER A 566 3.52 -13.45 10.26
N LEU A 567 2.82 -12.34 10.51
CA LEU A 567 3.03 -11.12 9.73
C LEU A 567 4.50 -10.71 9.86
N VAL A 568 4.92 -10.44 11.10
CA VAL A 568 6.30 -10.16 11.47
C VAL A 568 6.46 -10.50 12.95
N LEU A 569 7.29 -11.50 13.29
CA LEU A 569 7.69 -11.72 14.68
C LEU A 569 8.70 -10.67 15.12
N SER A 570 8.65 -10.27 16.38
CA SER A 570 9.70 -9.43 16.95
C SER A 570 10.92 -10.29 17.29
N ASN A 571 12.05 -10.01 16.65
CA ASN A 571 13.32 -10.70 16.89
C ASN A 571 13.83 -10.53 18.33
N THR A 572 13.29 -9.58 19.07
CA THR A 572 13.65 -9.33 20.48
C THR A 572 12.90 -10.24 21.46
N PHE A 573 11.84 -10.93 21.04
CA PHE A 573 11.02 -11.75 21.95
C PHE A 573 11.50 -13.19 22.08
N ARG A 574 12.21 -13.71 21.08
CA ARG A 574 12.58 -15.14 21.01
C ARG A 574 14.02 -15.30 20.56
N HIS A 575 14.73 -16.25 21.16
CA HIS A 575 16.08 -16.60 20.75
C HIS A 575 16.07 -17.24 19.34
N PRO A 576 16.95 -16.82 18.39
CA PRO A 576 16.88 -17.28 16.99
C PRO A 576 16.94 -18.80 16.82
N ALA A 577 17.81 -19.49 17.58
CA ALA A 577 17.91 -20.95 17.51
C ALA A 577 16.65 -21.66 18.04
N VAL A 578 16.02 -21.10 19.08
CA VAL A 578 14.77 -21.62 19.63
C VAL A 578 13.64 -21.39 18.63
N LEU A 579 13.60 -20.22 18.00
CA LEU A 579 12.63 -19.92 16.96
C LEU A 579 12.77 -20.87 15.76
N ALA A 580 13.98 -21.16 15.30
CA ALA A 580 14.19 -22.15 14.23
C ALA A 580 13.63 -23.53 14.60
N LYS A 581 13.84 -23.97 15.85
CA LYS A 581 13.26 -25.23 16.33
C LYS A 581 11.73 -25.19 16.35
N MET A 582 11.15 -24.10 16.84
CA MET A 582 9.69 -23.90 16.84
C MET A 582 9.13 -23.96 15.40
N VAL A 583 9.82 -23.33 14.44
CA VAL A 583 9.46 -23.34 13.01
C VAL A 583 9.49 -24.75 12.44
N ALA A 584 10.52 -25.54 12.73
CA ALA A 584 10.59 -26.92 12.30
C ALA A 584 9.41 -27.74 12.84
N THR A 585 9.06 -27.55 14.12
CA THR A 585 7.93 -28.25 14.75
C THR A 585 6.58 -27.87 14.15
N ILE A 586 6.32 -26.59 13.85
CA ILE A 586 5.05 -26.20 13.24
C ILE A 586 4.96 -26.62 11.77
N ASP A 587 6.07 -26.74 11.04
CA ASP A 587 6.09 -27.29 9.68
C ASP A 587 5.68 -28.77 9.67
N GLU A 588 5.97 -29.55 10.72
CA GLU A 588 5.44 -30.92 10.84
C GLU A 588 3.90 -30.96 10.92
N LEU A 589 3.28 -29.98 11.59
CA LEU A 589 1.82 -29.83 11.66
C LEU A 589 1.24 -29.26 10.35
N ALA A 590 2.02 -28.47 9.63
CA ALA A 590 1.59 -27.75 8.44
C ALA A 590 2.60 -27.85 7.28
N PRO A 591 2.86 -29.06 6.74
CA PRO A 591 3.97 -29.28 5.81
C PRO A 591 3.90 -28.37 4.58
N GLY A 592 4.90 -27.49 4.43
CA GLY A 592 5.00 -26.57 3.29
C GLY A 592 3.98 -25.42 3.29
N ARG A 593 3.22 -25.24 4.38
CA ARG A 593 2.22 -24.18 4.53
C ARG A 593 2.69 -23.05 5.43
N PHE A 594 3.68 -23.30 6.28
CA PHE A 594 4.19 -22.28 7.20
C PHE A 594 5.11 -21.27 6.50
N VAL A 595 4.96 -19.99 6.86
CA VAL A 595 5.84 -18.89 6.46
C VAL A 595 6.28 -18.14 7.71
N LEU A 596 7.59 -17.99 7.89
CA LEU A 596 8.15 -17.27 9.02
C LEU A 596 8.33 -15.78 8.66
N GLY A 597 7.45 -14.93 9.18
CA GLY A 597 7.65 -13.48 9.23
C GLY A 597 8.56 -13.09 10.39
N LEU A 598 9.60 -12.30 10.17
CA LEU A 598 10.55 -11.84 11.19
C LEU A 598 10.96 -10.38 10.97
N GLY A 599 11.13 -9.62 12.06
CA GLY A 599 11.49 -8.20 12.03
C GLY A 599 12.20 -7.73 13.28
N ALA A 600 12.71 -6.50 13.25
CA ALA A 600 13.60 -5.97 14.28
C ALA A 600 12.90 -5.56 15.61
N GLY A 601 11.59 -5.73 15.71
CA GLY A 601 10.76 -5.14 16.77
C GLY A 601 10.59 -3.63 16.61
N TYR A 602 9.59 -3.01 17.24
CA TYR A 602 9.48 -1.54 17.26
C TYR A 602 8.60 -0.99 18.39
N GLN A 603 7.71 -1.80 18.95
CA GLN A 603 6.71 -1.31 19.88
C GLN A 603 7.26 -1.19 21.30
N LEU A 604 7.61 0.04 21.69
CA LEU A 604 8.25 0.33 22.98
C LEU A 604 7.36 -0.04 24.18
N ASN A 605 6.04 0.10 24.08
CA ASN A 605 5.11 -0.17 25.20
C ASN A 605 5.16 -1.64 25.66
N GLU A 606 5.22 -2.59 24.73
CA GLU A 606 5.31 -4.03 25.01
C GLU A 606 6.62 -4.37 25.72
N HIS A 607 7.71 -3.79 25.22
CA HIS A 607 9.03 -3.94 25.80
C HIS A 607 9.10 -3.43 27.24
N THR A 608 8.59 -2.22 27.49
CA THR A 608 8.54 -1.65 28.84
C THR A 608 7.64 -2.46 29.76
N ALA A 609 6.46 -2.86 29.32
CA ALA A 609 5.48 -3.56 30.15
C ALA A 609 5.93 -4.98 30.55
N PHE A 610 6.62 -5.69 29.65
CA PHE A 610 7.12 -7.05 29.89
C PHE A 610 8.56 -7.08 30.40
N GLY A 611 9.21 -5.93 30.57
CA GLY A 611 10.61 -5.85 30.98
C GLY A 611 11.59 -6.43 29.96
N ILE A 612 11.20 -6.46 28.68
CA ILE A 612 12.05 -6.94 27.58
C ILE A 612 12.84 -5.75 27.07
N GLU A 613 14.16 -5.82 27.11
CA GLU A 613 15.02 -4.76 26.58
C GLU A 613 14.72 -4.52 25.09
N LEU A 614 14.53 -3.26 24.70
CA LEU A 614 14.47 -2.83 23.30
C LEU A 614 15.78 -2.10 22.96
N PRO A 615 16.72 -2.74 22.26
CA PRO A 615 18.00 -2.12 21.93
C PRO A 615 17.86 -0.95 20.95
N SER A 616 18.97 -0.24 20.73
CA SER A 616 19.04 0.82 19.72
C SER A 616 18.66 0.31 18.32
N PRO A 617 18.13 1.15 17.41
CA PRO A 617 17.75 0.72 16.06
C PRO A 617 18.88 -0.01 15.30
N SER A 618 20.11 0.52 15.36
CA SER A 618 21.27 -0.09 14.70
C SER A 618 21.56 -1.49 15.24
N GLU A 619 21.51 -1.65 16.55
CA GLU A 619 21.74 -2.95 17.19
C GLU A 619 20.61 -3.94 16.87
N ARG A 620 19.36 -3.50 16.82
CA ARG A 620 18.22 -4.37 16.45
C ARG A 620 18.33 -4.88 15.02
N LEU A 621 18.81 -4.05 14.09
CA LEU A 621 19.07 -4.46 12.71
C LEU A 621 20.22 -5.48 12.61
N GLN A 622 21.31 -5.27 13.35
CA GLN A 622 22.41 -6.24 13.43
C GLN A 622 21.94 -7.57 14.03
N ARG A 623 21.18 -7.53 15.14
CA ARG A 623 20.59 -8.72 15.76
C ARG A 623 19.64 -9.45 14.81
N LEU A 624 18.86 -8.72 14.00
CA LEU A 624 17.96 -9.31 13.02
C LEU A 624 18.73 -10.01 11.89
N GLU A 625 19.78 -9.39 11.38
CA GLU A 625 20.66 -10.00 10.36
C GLU A 625 21.25 -11.32 10.87
N GLN A 626 21.82 -11.31 12.08
CA GLN A 626 22.38 -12.51 12.71
C GLN A 626 21.30 -13.57 12.95
N ALA A 627 20.10 -13.17 13.35
CA ALA A 627 18.99 -14.09 13.52
C ALA A 627 18.56 -14.74 12.21
N CYS A 628 18.49 -13.99 11.11
CA CYS A 628 18.15 -14.52 9.79
C CYS A 628 19.16 -15.57 9.32
N LEU A 629 20.47 -15.29 9.49
CA LEU A 629 21.54 -16.22 9.15
C LEU A 629 21.45 -17.50 10.01
N THR A 630 21.30 -17.33 11.32
CA THR A 630 21.19 -18.45 12.27
C THR A 630 19.98 -19.32 11.95
N ILE A 631 18.80 -18.71 11.76
CA ILE A 631 17.57 -19.41 11.45
C ILE A 631 17.70 -20.13 10.11
N ARG A 632 18.28 -19.50 9.08
CA ARG A 632 18.40 -20.13 7.77
C ARG A 632 19.32 -21.35 7.81
N SER A 633 20.47 -21.24 8.48
CA SER A 633 21.40 -22.36 8.71
C SER A 633 20.71 -23.53 9.41
N LEU A 634 19.92 -23.25 10.44
CA LEU A 634 19.21 -24.29 11.19
C LEU A 634 18.08 -24.94 10.39
N LEU A 635 17.35 -24.17 9.60
CA LEU A 635 16.20 -24.66 8.84
C LEU A 635 16.58 -25.32 7.50
N ASP A 636 17.77 -25.08 6.95
CA ASP A 636 18.25 -25.73 5.72
C ASP A 636 19.20 -26.89 6.02
N ASP A 637 20.20 -26.64 6.87
CA ASP A 637 21.29 -27.59 7.10
C ASP A 637 21.10 -28.39 8.40
N GLY A 638 20.23 -27.92 9.30
CA GLY A 638 20.02 -28.56 10.60
C GLY A 638 21.26 -28.51 11.48
N LEU A 639 22.13 -27.50 11.31
CA LEU A 639 23.39 -27.39 12.03
C LEU A 639 23.40 -26.13 12.91
N ILE A 640 23.81 -26.31 14.17
CA ILE A 640 24.20 -25.21 15.06
C ILE A 640 25.71 -25.29 15.32
N THR A 641 26.42 -24.19 15.06
CA THR A 641 27.83 -24.06 15.41
C THR A 641 27.95 -23.22 16.68
N ALA A 642 28.43 -23.85 17.75
CA ALA A 642 28.74 -23.21 19.01
C ALA A 642 30.27 -23.21 19.24
N ALA A 643 30.73 -22.54 20.29
CA ALA A 643 32.16 -22.39 20.59
C ALA A 643 32.87 -23.74 20.84
N ASP A 644 32.13 -24.78 21.21
CA ASP A 644 32.56 -26.13 21.55
C ASP A 644 32.38 -27.15 20.41
N GLY A 645 31.78 -26.77 19.28
CA GLY A 645 31.61 -27.65 18.12
C GLY A 645 30.36 -27.38 17.30
N THR A 646 30.15 -28.19 16.26
CA THR A 646 28.92 -28.16 15.45
C THR A 646 28.05 -29.36 15.78
N THR A 647 26.79 -29.11 16.14
CA THR A 647 25.81 -30.12 16.52
C THR A 647 24.63 -30.11 15.55
N SER A 648 24.11 -31.28 15.20
CA SER A 648 22.88 -31.37 14.40
C SER A 648 21.64 -31.15 15.27
N VAL A 649 20.71 -30.34 14.78
CA VAL A 649 19.45 -30.00 15.44
C VAL A 649 18.29 -30.45 14.54
N ALA A 650 17.92 -31.72 14.66
CA ALA A 650 16.69 -32.26 14.07
C ALA A 650 15.47 -31.92 14.95
N PRO A 651 14.24 -31.83 14.39
CA PRO A 651 13.91 -32.00 12.99
C PRO A 651 14.25 -30.73 12.19
N VAL A 652 14.51 -30.93 10.90
CA VAL A 652 14.59 -29.87 9.88
C VAL A 652 13.29 -29.91 9.09
N PRO A 653 12.68 -28.78 8.70
CA PRO A 653 11.48 -28.77 7.88
C PRO A 653 11.59 -29.67 6.65
N ALA A 654 10.49 -30.36 6.30
CA ALA A 654 10.47 -31.23 5.12
C ALA A 654 10.56 -30.43 3.81
N GLN A 655 10.26 -29.14 3.87
CA GLN A 655 10.31 -28.22 2.73
C GLN A 655 10.96 -26.90 3.15
N HIS A 656 11.52 -26.18 2.16
CA HIS A 656 12.08 -24.86 2.41
C HIS A 656 11.01 -23.89 2.93
N VAL A 657 11.09 -23.55 4.22
CA VAL A 657 10.24 -22.55 4.87
C VAL A 657 10.62 -21.15 4.37
N PRO A 658 9.70 -20.40 3.75
CA PRO A 658 9.97 -19.03 3.33
C PRO A 658 10.18 -18.10 4.53
N LEU A 659 11.19 -17.23 4.44
CA LEU A 659 11.42 -16.13 5.37
C LEU A 659 10.85 -14.83 4.78
N LEU A 660 9.93 -14.20 5.48
CA LEU A 660 9.38 -12.88 5.17
C LEU A 660 9.98 -11.86 6.14
N LEU A 661 10.70 -10.87 5.62
CA LEU A 661 11.32 -9.83 6.45
C LEU A 661 10.41 -8.61 6.52
N GLY A 662 10.00 -8.25 7.73
CA GLY A 662 9.25 -7.03 8.00
C GLY A 662 10.17 -5.97 8.58
N LEU A 663 10.40 -4.91 7.81
CA LEU A 663 11.14 -3.73 8.26
C LEU A 663 10.19 -2.54 8.25
N LYS A 664 9.96 -1.96 9.43
CA LYS A 664 9.45 -0.60 9.56
C LYS A 664 10.68 0.29 9.72
N GLY A 665 11.04 0.97 8.63
CA GLY A 665 12.14 1.93 8.61
C GLY A 665 11.82 3.14 9.47
#